data_AF-A0A9X2S987-F1
#
_entry.id   AF-A0A9X2S987-F1
#
_cell.length_a   1.000
_cell.length_b   1.000
_cell.length_c   1.000
_cell.angle_alpha   90.00
_cell.angle_beta   90.00
_cell.angle_gamma   90.00
#
_symmetry.space_group_name_H-M   'P 1'
#
loop_
_entity.id
_entity.type
_entity.pdbx_description
1 polymer ?
#
loop_
_entity_poly.entity_id
_entity_poly.type
_entity_poly.pdbx_seq_one_letter_code
_entity_poly.pdbx_strand_id
1 'polypeptide(L)'
;MDAKILTTLEYPKIINRLIGHASTSLGKTRAEELRPHTGLEDVKSLLQATDEAYAADRLKGSAPFGGIADISAPLHRARIGGTLNPAELLEIASSSRGGRRIKKHIEIIHDDHPIPMLSALAEGISEHKAIEDAIFACIDEQAEVMDSASPELAVIRRELRNGESRIREKLESMIRSSSVQKMLQDAIITLRGDRYVIPVKQEYRGSFGGIVHDQSGSGATLFIEPEAIVAMNNKLRETKAAEQREIEKILQKLTALAAEYVDDLLINQDLLGQLDFAFAKARLAHEMKATQPRMNDRGFLKLKRGRHPLIDRDKVVPLDVELGNQFTAIIVTGPNTGGKTVSLKTIGLLSLMAMSGLFVPAEEGSQLCVFDAIYADIGDEQSIEQSLSTFSSHLTNIIRILNAMTSKSLVLLDELGAGTDPAEGSALAIAILEHIHARGSRIVATTHYSELKAYAYNRKGVINASMEFDIATLSPTYRLLVGVPGRSNAFAIAERLGLQRSIIEHARGEVSEEDQRVESMIASLEENRLTAESERQSAESLRLEMERLRAKHEAERQRFEEQKEKLLEKANEEARNAVAKAKREAEEIIAELRKLAMEEGASVKEHKLIEARRKLDEAAPEAKGPKRAKPSGAAKPQKIGPGDEVMVYSLNQKGIVVDMHGSDATVQLGILKMKVALDDMELIKAKPQEKAAPQKASSSLKRTRDDNVRMELDLRGENLEEAIMEVDRFLDESFLSGFGQVYIIHGKGTGVLRTGIQQYLRKHSHVKSFRNGDYSEGGIGVTVAELK
;
A
#
# COMPACT_ATOMS: atom_id res chain seq x y z
N MET A 1 -2.86 0.14 30.46
CA MET A 1 -3.37 -0.88 29.51
C MET A 1 -3.29 -2.26 30.17
N ASP A 2 -4.28 -3.15 29.98
CA ASP A 2 -4.34 -4.48 30.64
C ASP A 2 -3.20 -5.39 30.14
N ALA A 3 -2.38 -5.97 31.03
CA ALA A 3 -1.31 -6.89 30.63
C ALA A 3 -1.85 -8.13 29.90
N LYS A 4 -3.07 -8.57 30.22
CA LYS A 4 -3.73 -9.70 29.57
C LYS A 4 -3.94 -9.43 28.07
N ILE A 5 -4.25 -8.18 27.69
CA ILE A 5 -4.53 -7.84 26.28
C ILE A 5 -3.30 -7.99 25.38
N LEU A 6 -2.11 -7.65 25.91
CA LEU A 6 -0.86 -7.79 25.17
C LEU A 6 -0.60 -9.24 24.81
N THR A 7 -0.85 -10.16 25.75
CA THR A 7 -0.73 -11.60 25.52
C THR A 7 -1.79 -12.12 24.56
N THR A 8 -3.07 -11.73 24.73
CA THR A 8 -4.17 -12.16 23.85
C THR A 8 -3.95 -11.75 22.38
N LEU A 9 -3.41 -10.55 22.16
CA LEU A 9 -3.07 -10.04 20.81
C LEU A 9 -1.66 -10.42 20.34
N GLU A 10 -0.95 -11.27 21.10
CA GLU A 10 0.36 -11.81 20.73
C GLU A 10 1.46 -10.74 20.58
N TYR A 11 1.29 -9.57 21.20
CA TYR A 11 2.24 -8.46 21.20
C TYR A 11 3.65 -8.86 21.70
N PRO A 12 3.83 -9.69 22.74
CA PRO A 12 5.15 -10.17 23.16
C PRO A 12 5.94 -10.88 22.06
N LYS A 13 5.27 -11.52 21.08
CA LYS A 13 5.96 -12.15 19.95
C LYS A 13 6.60 -11.11 19.02
N ILE A 14 5.99 -9.93 18.88
CA ILE A 14 6.57 -8.81 18.14
C ILE A 14 7.75 -8.20 18.90
N ILE A 15 7.63 -8.05 20.21
CA ILE A 15 8.74 -7.62 21.07
C ILE A 15 9.94 -8.58 20.96
N ASN A 16 9.69 -9.89 21.00
CA ASN A 16 10.76 -10.88 20.81
C ASN A 16 11.46 -10.76 19.45
N ARG A 17 10.73 -10.46 18.37
CA ARG A 17 11.35 -10.16 17.06
C ARG A 17 12.16 -8.87 17.11
N LEU A 18 11.66 -7.82 17.77
CA LEU A 18 12.36 -6.55 17.94
C LEU A 18 13.69 -6.71 18.69
N ILE A 19 13.70 -7.50 19.78
CA ILE A 19 14.91 -7.83 20.55
C ILE A 19 15.97 -8.49 19.67
N GLY A 20 15.55 -9.36 18.74
CA GLY A 20 16.43 -10.00 17.77
C GLY A 20 17.12 -9.03 16.81
N HIS A 21 16.57 -7.83 16.61
CA HIS A 21 17.12 -6.79 15.74
C HIS A 21 18.03 -5.78 16.45
N ALA A 22 18.02 -5.74 17.79
CA ALA A 22 18.90 -4.87 18.55
C ALA A 22 20.33 -5.43 18.58
N SER A 23 21.33 -4.57 18.31
CA SER A 23 22.73 -4.96 18.22
C SER A 23 23.42 -5.08 19.58
N THR A 24 22.95 -4.33 20.58
CA THR A 24 23.55 -4.20 21.91
C THR A 24 22.63 -4.76 22.99
N SER A 25 23.17 -5.11 24.16
CA SER A 25 22.35 -5.46 25.34
C SER A 25 21.44 -4.31 25.77
N LEU A 26 21.93 -3.06 25.69
CA LEU A 26 21.20 -1.84 26.06
C LEU A 26 19.95 -1.65 25.19
N GLY A 27 20.09 -1.82 23.87
CA GLY A 27 18.96 -1.76 22.93
C GLY A 27 17.96 -2.89 23.16
N LYS A 28 18.43 -4.09 23.53
CA LYS A 28 17.57 -5.24 23.85
C LYS A 28 16.72 -4.97 25.10
N THR A 29 17.31 -4.45 26.17
CA THR A 29 16.58 -4.10 27.40
C THR A 29 15.47 -3.08 27.10
N ARG A 30 15.77 -2.04 26.30
CA ARG A 30 14.74 -1.07 25.89
C ARG A 30 13.63 -1.70 25.04
N ALA A 31 13.96 -2.65 24.17
CA ALA A 31 12.97 -3.39 23.40
C ALA A 31 12.06 -4.24 24.30
N GLU A 32 12.61 -4.90 25.33
CA GLU A 32 11.86 -5.69 26.31
C GLU A 32 10.88 -4.84 27.12
N GLU A 33 11.27 -3.61 27.45
CA GLU A 33 10.48 -2.65 28.22
C GLU A 33 9.45 -1.90 27.39
N LEU A 34 9.47 -2.02 26.06
CA LEU A 34 8.56 -1.30 25.17
C LEU A 34 7.09 -1.63 25.47
N ARG A 35 6.30 -0.60 25.77
CA ARG A 35 4.85 -0.69 25.97
C ARG A 35 4.10 0.32 25.10
N PRO A 36 2.83 0.04 24.75
CA PRO A 36 1.97 1.00 24.05
C PRO A 36 1.72 2.25 24.90
N HIS A 37 1.82 3.41 24.26
CA HIS A 37 1.54 4.72 24.84
C HIS A 37 0.13 5.19 24.46
N THR A 38 -0.51 5.95 25.36
CA THR A 38 -1.87 6.47 25.18
C THR A 38 -1.92 7.96 24.85
N GLY A 39 -0.76 8.64 24.82
CA GLY A 39 -0.62 10.03 24.40
C GLY A 39 -0.31 10.15 22.91
N LEU A 40 -1.05 10.99 22.18
CA LEU A 40 -0.84 11.16 20.73
C LEU A 40 0.54 11.72 20.40
N GLU A 41 1.00 12.72 21.14
CA GLU A 41 2.28 13.37 20.88
C GLU A 41 3.46 12.45 21.22
N ASP A 42 3.37 11.66 22.29
CA ASP A 42 4.37 10.64 22.64
C ASP A 42 4.50 9.61 21.50
N VAL A 43 3.37 9.11 21.01
CA VAL A 43 3.36 8.12 19.91
C VAL A 43 3.92 8.71 18.61
N LYS A 44 3.58 9.96 18.27
CA LYS A 44 4.15 10.64 17.11
C LYS A 44 5.67 10.79 17.23
N SER A 45 6.16 11.22 18.40
CA SER A 45 7.59 11.34 18.68
C SER A 45 8.31 9.98 18.54
N LEU A 46 7.73 8.91 19.10
CA LEU A 46 8.28 7.56 18.98
C LEU A 46 8.31 7.05 17.52
N LEU A 47 7.26 7.35 16.73
CA LEU A 47 7.20 7.02 15.30
C LEU A 47 8.17 7.85 14.48
N GLN A 48 8.38 9.12 14.81
CA GLN A 48 9.33 10.00 14.14
C GLN A 48 10.76 9.51 14.37
N ALA A 49 11.13 9.12 15.59
CA ALA A 49 12.43 8.50 15.86
C ALA A 49 12.63 7.20 15.05
N THR A 50 11.58 6.40 14.88
CA THR A 50 11.62 5.20 14.02
C THR A 50 11.78 5.56 12.54
N ASP A 51 11.12 6.62 12.08
CA ASP A 51 11.18 7.09 10.69
C ASP A 51 12.57 7.62 10.34
N GLU A 52 13.18 8.42 11.21
CA GLU A 52 14.56 8.88 11.03
C GLU A 52 15.54 7.70 10.97
N ALA A 53 15.39 6.72 11.86
CA ALA A 53 16.23 5.51 11.85
C ALA A 53 16.00 4.65 10.59
N TYR A 54 14.76 4.57 10.10
CA TYR A 54 14.39 3.86 8.89
C TYR A 54 14.98 4.52 7.64
N ALA A 55 14.94 5.86 7.57
CA ALA A 55 15.58 6.62 6.51
C ALA A 55 17.11 6.46 6.53
N ALA A 56 17.72 6.52 7.73
CA ALA A 56 19.15 6.35 7.94
C ALA A 56 19.64 4.96 7.50
N ASP A 57 18.99 3.88 7.96
CA ASP A 57 19.36 2.50 7.62
C ASP A 57 19.22 2.24 6.11
N ARG A 58 18.19 2.81 5.46
CA ARG A 58 18.00 2.72 4.00
C ARG A 58 19.11 3.41 3.19
N LEU A 59 19.63 4.55 3.66
CA LEU A 59 20.58 5.38 2.90
C LEU A 59 22.03 4.91 3.02
N LYS A 60 22.50 4.55 4.21
CA LYS A 60 23.91 4.19 4.48
C LYS A 60 24.10 2.75 4.97
N GLY A 61 23.02 1.98 5.10
CA GLY A 61 23.06 0.62 5.64
C GLY A 61 23.14 0.60 7.16
N SER A 62 23.55 -0.54 7.71
CA SER A 62 23.47 -0.81 9.14
C SER A 62 24.46 0.02 9.95
N ALA A 63 23.93 0.69 10.98
CA ALA A 63 24.73 1.49 11.91
C ALA A 63 25.77 0.65 12.69
N PRO A 64 27.01 1.16 12.87
CA PRO A 64 28.14 0.39 13.41
C PRO A 64 28.12 0.29 14.94
N PHE A 65 27.18 -0.48 15.51
CA PHE A 65 27.07 -0.71 16.96
C PHE A 65 28.10 -1.71 17.54
N GLY A 66 29.04 -2.20 16.73
CA GLY A 66 30.04 -3.19 17.15
C GLY A 66 30.98 -2.66 18.23
N GLY A 67 31.21 -3.47 19.27
CA GLY A 67 32.12 -3.16 20.38
C GLY A 67 31.46 -2.41 21.55
N ILE A 68 30.15 -2.13 21.48
CA ILE A 68 29.39 -1.52 22.58
C ILE A 68 28.88 -2.62 23.51
N ALA A 69 29.25 -2.52 24.79
CA ALA A 69 28.81 -3.40 25.87
C ALA A 69 28.11 -2.57 26.97
N ASP A 70 27.38 -3.27 27.84
CA ASP A 70 26.83 -2.66 29.05
C ASP A 70 27.93 -2.56 30.11
N ILE A 71 28.42 -1.34 30.32
CA ILE A 71 29.50 -1.04 31.27
C ILE A 71 28.99 -0.43 32.58
N SER A 72 27.67 -0.43 32.81
CA SER A 72 27.05 0.22 33.98
C SER A 72 27.57 -0.35 35.30
N ALA A 73 27.67 -1.68 35.41
CA ALA A 73 28.16 -2.35 36.62
C ALA A 73 29.66 -2.09 36.90
N PRO A 74 30.57 -2.22 35.92
CA PRO A 74 31.96 -1.78 36.07
C PRO A 74 32.08 -0.31 36.49
N LEU A 75 31.34 0.60 35.85
CA LEU A 75 31.38 2.03 36.14
C LEU A 75 30.95 2.36 37.59
N HIS A 76 29.89 1.71 38.10
CA HIS A 76 29.49 1.86 39.49
C HIS A 76 30.56 1.35 40.47
N ARG A 77 31.28 0.28 40.13
CA ARG A 77 32.39 -0.24 40.95
C ARG A 77 33.59 0.71 40.96
N ALA A 78 33.94 1.28 39.80
CA ALA A 78 34.99 2.30 39.69
C ALA A 78 34.66 3.54 40.54
N ARG A 79 33.38 3.98 40.53
CA ARG A 79 32.91 5.13 41.32
C ARG A 79 33.14 4.97 42.82
N ILE A 80 33.01 3.75 43.36
CA ILE A 80 33.23 3.48 44.80
C ILE A 80 34.70 3.11 45.12
N GLY A 81 35.62 3.28 44.16
CA GLY A 81 37.05 3.03 44.35
C GLY A 81 37.48 1.57 44.20
N GLY A 82 36.64 0.70 43.64
CA GLY A 82 37.02 -0.68 43.34
C GLY A 82 37.83 -0.78 42.05
N THR A 83 38.88 -1.60 42.03
CA THR A 83 39.72 -1.84 40.83
C THR A 83 38.97 -2.68 39.79
N LEU A 84 39.03 -2.26 38.52
CA LEU A 84 38.47 -3.01 37.41
C LEU A 84 39.47 -4.03 36.86
N ASN A 85 38.95 -5.14 36.35
CA ASN A 85 39.77 -6.12 35.66
C ASN A 85 40.07 -5.67 34.21
N PRO A 86 41.03 -6.31 33.52
CA PRO A 86 41.39 -5.92 32.15
C PRO A 86 40.24 -5.97 31.14
N ALA A 87 39.35 -6.97 31.25
CA ALA A 87 38.22 -7.14 30.35
C ALA A 87 37.19 -6.01 30.52
N GLU A 88 36.87 -5.65 31.76
CA GLU A 88 35.98 -4.53 32.09
C GLU A 88 36.52 -3.19 31.54
N LEU A 89 37.84 -2.95 31.67
CA LEU A 89 38.47 -1.76 31.11
C LEU A 89 38.43 -1.76 29.57
N LEU A 90 38.70 -2.91 28.95
CA LEU A 90 38.64 -3.05 27.49
C LEU A 90 37.22 -2.82 26.96
N GLU A 91 36.18 -3.28 27.67
CA GLU A 91 34.78 -3.01 27.35
C GLU A 91 34.44 -1.52 27.46
N ILE A 92 34.96 -0.81 28.47
CA ILE A 92 34.80 0.65 28.59
C ILE A 92 35.42 1.37 27.39
N ALA A 93 36.66 1.03 27.03
CA ALA A 93 37.36 1.64 25.90
C ALA A 93 36.66 1.33 24.56
N SER A 94 36.23 0.08 24.38
CA SER A 94 35.54 -0.38 23.17
C SER A 94 34.16 0.29 23.03
N SER A 95 33.42 0.45 24.13
CA SER A 95 32.13 1.11 24.15
C SER A 95 32.23 2.61 23.88
N SER A 96 33.23 3.29 24.47
CA SER A 96 33.52 4.70 24.17
C SER A 96 33.85 4.89 22.67
N ARG A 97 34.74 4.05 22.14
CA ARG A 97 35.11 4.06 20.72
C ARG A 97 33.89 3.78 19.82
N GLY A 98 33.04 2.84 20.21
CA GLY A 98 31.78 2.52 19.54
C GLY A 98 30.84 3.72 19.50
N GLY A 99 30.68 4.42 20.63
CA GLY A 99 29.85 5.62 20.71
C GLY A 99 30.32 6.74 19.80
N ARG A 100 31.64 7.00 19.77
CA ARG A 100 32.24 7.98 18.84
C ARG A 100 32.02 7.61 17.37
N ARG A 101 32.07 6.31 17.02
CA ARG A 101 31.77 5.83 15.66
C ARG A 101 30.31 6.05 15.28
N ILE A 102 29.39 5.75 16.19
CA ILE A 102 27.95 5.98 15.99
C ILE A 102 27.65 7.46 15.82
N LYS A 103 28.20 8.32 16.69
CA LYS A 103 28.04 9.77 16.59
C LYS A 103 28.46 10.30 15.21
N LYS A 104 29.68 9.98 14.77
CA LYS A 104 30.18 10.36 13.45
C LYS A 104 29.33 9.81 12.31
N HIS A 105 28.81 8.59 12.44
CA HIS A 105 27.94 7.98 11.44
C HIS A 105 26.62 8.74 11.30
N ILE A 106 26.01 9.14 12.42
CA ILE A 106 24.77 9.92 12.44
C ILE A 106 24.99 11.33 11.90
N GLU A 107 26.08 12.01 12.25
CA GLU A 107 26.45 13.32 11.70
C GLU A 107 26.52 13.29 10.16
N ILE A 108 27.20 12.30 9.59
CA ILE A 108 27.31 12.12 8.13
C ILE A 108 25.93 11.90 7.49
N ILE A 109 25.05 11.13 8.13
CA ILE A 109 23.70 10.89 7.61
C ILE A 109 22.87 12.17 7.68
N HIS A 110 22.96 12.91 8.79
CA HIS A 110 22.22 14.15 8.99
C HIS A 110 22.55 15.21 7.94
N ASP A 111 23.82 15.32 7.55
CA ASP A 111 24.28 16.21 6.48
C ASP A 111 23.65 15.86 5.11
N ASP A 112 23.48 14.57 4.82
CA ASP A 112 22.88 14.08 3.57
C ASP A 112 21.32 14.10 3.61
N HIS A 113 20.74 13.78 4.76
CA HIS A 113 19.30 13.67 4.99
C HIS A 113 18.93 14.07 6.43
N PRO A 114 18.09 15.10 6.64
CA PRO A 114 17.77 15.60 7.98
C PRO A 114 17.16 14.53 8.89
N ILE A 115 17.90 14.17 9.95
CA ILE A 115 17.49 13.27 11.05
C ILE A 115 17.70 13.97 12.42
N PRO A 116 16.92 15.00 12.74
CA PRO A 116 17.19 15.88 13.89
C PRO A 116 17.06 15.19 15.25
N MET A 117 16.14 14.24 15.45
CA MET A 117 16.01 13.54 16.73
C MET A 117 17.20 12.63 16.99
N LEU A 118 17.64 11.88 15.98
CA LEU A 118 18.83 11.04 16.10
C LEU A 118 20.10 11.87 16.23
N SER A 119 20.20 13.01 15.51
CA SER A 119 21.32 13.95 15.67
C SER A 119 21.41 14.49 17.08
N ALA A 120 20.29 14.92 17.66
CA ALA A 120 20.25 15.43 19.03
C ALA A 120 20.72 14.36 20.06
N LEU A 121 20.34 13.10 19.87
CA LEU A 121 20.83 12.00 20.71
C LEU A 121 22.33 11.76 20.51
N ALA A 122 22.83 11.85 19.27
CA ALA A 122 24.24 11.67 18.95
C ALA A 122 25.12 12.82 19.48
N GLU A 123 24.64 14.07 19.43
CA GLU A 123 25.30 15.25 19.95
C GLU A 123 25.50 15.17 21.47
N GLY A 124 24.58 14.52 22.18
CA GLY A 124 24.71 14.24 23.61
C GLY A 124 25.80 13.24 23.98
N ILE A 125 26.39 12.52 23.01
CA ILE A 125 27.45 11.55 23.28
C ILE A 125 28.79 12.29 23.49
N SER A 126 29.31 12.17 24.72
CA SER A 126 30.61 12.70 25.12
C SER A 126 31.76 11.83 24.59
N GLU A 127 32.82 12.47 24.11
CA GLU A 127 33.99 11.78 23.53
C GLU A 127 35.19 11.81 24.49
N HIS A 128 35.62 10.64 24.97
CA HIS A 128 36.74 10.51 25.91
C HIS A 128 37.92 9.76 25.29
N LYS A 129 38.47 10.31 24.21
CA LYS A 129 39.59 9.69 23.47
C LYS A 129 40.82 9.42 24.34
N ALA A 130 41.09 10.25 25.35
CA ALA A 130 42.20 10.05 26.27
C ALA A 130 42.11 8.72 27.05
N ILE A 131 40.90 8.34 27.47
CA ILE A 131 40.67 7.06 28.17
C ILE A 131 40.80 5.89 27.20
N GLU A 132 40.22 6.02 25.99
CA GLU A 132 40.37 5.02 24.93
C GLU A 132 41.85 4.73 24.68
N ASP A 133 42.62 5.77 24.34
CA ASP A 133 44.02 5.65 23.97
C ASP A 133 44.87 5.11 25.14
N ALA A 134 44.57 5.52 26.39
CA ALA A 134 45.26 5.01 27.57
C ALA A 134 45.02 3.51 27.79
N ILE A 135 43.77 3.05 27.64
CA ILE A 135 43.43 1.62 27.84
C ILE A 135 44.02 0.78 26.70
N PHE A 136 43.84 1.18 25.44
CA PHE A 136 44.36 0.42 24.29
C PHE A 136 45.89 0.40 24.20
N ALA A 137 46.59 1.32 24.85
CA ALA A 137 48.06 1.27 24.96
C ALA A 137 48.55 0.26 26.01
N CYS A 138 47.71 -0.07 26.99
CA CYS A 138 48.06 -0.93 28.12
C CYS A 138 47.46 -2.33 28.02
N ILE A 139 46.33 -2.51 27.34
CA ILE A 139 45.57 -3.77 27.29
C ILE A 139 45.34 -4.15 25.82
N ASP A 140 45.62 -5.40 25.47
CA ASP A 140 45.41 -5.92 24.12
C ASP A 140 43.97 -6.42 23.88
N GLU A 141 43.73 -6.98 22.69
CA GLU A 141 42.41 -7.48 22.30
C GLU A 141 41.99 -8.76 23.05
N GLN A 142 42.93 -9.47 23.69
CA GLN A 142 42.68 -10.65 24.51
C GLN A 142 42.41 -10.29 25.97
N ALA A 143 42.33 -9.00 26.30
CA ALA A 143 42.25 -8.48 27.66
C ALA A 143 43.47 -8.86 28.52
N GLU A 144 44.65 -8.97 27.92
CA GLU A 144 45.91 -9.11 28.63
C GLU A 144 46.63 -7.76 28.74
N VAL A 145 47.26 -7.51 29.90
CA VAL A 145 48.08 -6.31 30.08
C VAL A 145 49.36 -6.48 29.28
N MET A 146 49.66 -5.54 28.39
CA MET A 146 50.81 -5.58 27.49
C MET A 146 52.13 -5.33 28.21
N ASP A 147 53.23 -5.89 27.70
CA ASP A 147 54.59 -5.61 28.20
C ASP A 147 54.90 -4.10 28.20
N SER A 148 54.34 -3.36 27.22
CA SER A 148 54.50 -1.91 27.05
C SER A 148 53.64 -1.07 27.99
N ALA A 149 52.78 -1.67 28.81
CA ALA A 149 51.85 -0.93 29.68
C ALA A 149 52.59 -0.08 30.73
N SER A 150 53.75 -0.54 31.22
CA SER A 150 54.69 0.29 31.97
C SER A 150 56.15 -0.14 31.70
N PRO A 151 57.13 0.79 31.74
CA PRO A 151 58.54 0.43 31.63
C PRO A 151 58.98 -0.55 32.73
N GLU A 152 58.42 -0.44 33.93
CA GLU A 152 58.69 -1.34 35.06
C GLU A 152 58.19 -2.76 34.77
N LEU A 153 56.97 -2.91 34.23
CA LEU A 153 56.41 -4.21 33.86
C LEU A 153 57.24 -4.90 32.78
N ALA A 154 57.70 -4.16 31.77
CA ALA A 154 58.57 -4.69 30.72
C ALA A 154 59.87 -5.28 31.28
N VAL A 155 60.48 -4.60 32.24
CA VAL A 155 61.70 -5.06 32.93
C VAL A 155 61.40 -6.32 33.76
N ILE A 156 60.34 -6.31 34.56
CA ILE A 156 59.93 -7.45 35.39
C ILE A 156 59.65 -8.70 34.53
N ARG A 157 58.89 -8.56 33.44
CA ARG A 157 58.60 -9.68 32.52
C ARG A 157 59.83 -10.20 31.81
N ARG A 158 60.77 -9.33 31.46
CA ARG A 158 62.08 -9.75 30.93
C ARG A 158 62.88 -10.54 31.97
N GLU A 159 62.88 -10.10 33.23
CA GLU A 159 63.50 -10.84 34.34
C GLU A 159 62.85 -12.20 34.57
N LEU A 160 61.52 -12.30 34.47
CA LEU A 160 60.79 -13.57 34.55
C LEU A 160 61.21 -14.54 33.45
N ARG A 161 61.14 -14.11 32.18
CA ARG A 161 61.54 -14.94 31.03
C ARG A 161 62.99 -15.41 31.15
N ASN A 162 63.89 -14.53 31.58
CA ASN A 162 65.30 -14.86 31.82
C ASN A 162 65.48 -15.83 33.00
N GLY A 163 64.74 -15.64 34.10
CA GLY A 163 64.77 -16.50 35.28
C GLY A 163 64.27 -17.91 34.96
N GLU A 164 63.17 -18.03 34.23
CA GLU A 164 62.61 -19.31 33.77
C GLU A 164 63.58 -20.04 32.83
N SER A 165 64.20 -19.34 31.87
CA SER A 165 65.23 -19.93 30.99
C SER A 165 66.41 -20.48 31.79
N ARG A 166 66.94 -19.70 32.75
CA ARG A 166 68.07 -20.11 33.59
C ARG A 166 67.76 -21.33 34.45
N ILE A 167 66.57 -21.38 35.06
CA ILE A 167 66.12 -22.54 35.85
C ILE A 167 66.00 -23.76 34.94
N ARG A 168 65.38 -23.61 33.76
CA ARG A 168 65.20 -24.70 32.80
C ARG A 168 66.53 -25.25 32.30
N GLU A 169 67.46 -24.38 31.88
CA GLU A 169 68.81 -24.77 31.46
C GLU A 169 69.56 -25.53 32.55
N LYS A 170 69.44 -25.07 33.82
CA LYS A 170 70.10 -25.73 34.95
C LYS A 170 69.51 -27.10 35.24
N LEU A 171 68.18 -27.22 35.19
CA LEU A 171 67.48 -28.50 35.37
C LEU A 171 67.73 -29.46 34.20
N GLU A 172 67.76 -28.98 32.96
CA GLU A 172 68.10 -29.81 31.79
C GLU A 172 69.53 -30.33 31.88
N SER A 173 70.48 -29.51 32.31
CA SER A 173 71.86 -29.94 32.56
C SER A 173 71.93 -31.02 33.65
N MET A 174 71.08 -30.94 34.68
CA MET A 174 71.00 -31.96 35.73
C MET A 174 70.37 -33.26 35.23
N ILE A 175 69.25 -33.16 34.51
CA ILE A 175 68.52 -34.33 33.98
C ILE A 175 69.34 -35.08 32.92
N ARG A 176 70.26 -34.41 32.20
CA ARG A 176 71.18 -35.07 31.24
C ARG A 176 72.36 -35.78 31.89
N SER A 177 72.61 -35.57 33.18
CA SER A 177 73.68 -36.27 33.89
C SER A 177 73.32 -37.74 34.09
N SER A 178 74.25 -38.64 33.74
CA SER A 178 74.06 -40.09 33.83
C SER A 178 73.90 -40.62 35.26
N SER A 179 74.39 -39.87 36.26
CA SER A 179 74.19 -40.20 37.67
C SER A 179 72.78 -39.84 38.16
N VAL A 180 72.25 -38.71 37.66
CA VAL A 180 70.93 -38.21 38.02
C VAL A 180 69.82 -39.01 37.33
N GLN A 181 69.97 -39.36 36.05
CA GLN A 181 68.97 -40.13 35.29
C GLN A 181 68.53 -41.44 35.96
N LYS A 182 69.45 -42.15 36.62
CA LYS A 182 69.14 -43.41 37.32
C LYS A 182 68.22 -43.21 38.53
N MET A 183 68.24 -42.02 39.12
CA MET A 183 67.46 -41.63 40.29
C MET A 183 66.07 -41.10 39.92
N LEU A 184 65.87 -40.70 38.65
CA LEU A 184 64.61 -40.13 38.18
C LEU A 184 63.57 -41.21 37.90
N GLN A 185 62.31 -40.88 38.14
CA GLN A 185 61.20 -41.68 37.62
C GLN A 185 61.04 -41.40 36.12
N ASP A 186 60.89 -40.11 35.79
CA ASP A 186 60.78 -39.60 34.42
C ASP A 186 61.77 -38.43 34.21
N ALA A 187 62.43 -38.37 33.06
CA ALA A 187 63.40 -37.33 32.73
C ALA A 187 62.72 -36.04 32.23
N ILE A 188 61.74 -35.54 32.99
CA ILE A 188 60.95 -34.35 32.64
C ILE A 188 61.03 -33.29 33.75
N ILE A 189 61.02 -32.02 33.34
CA ILE A 189 60.85 -30.89 34.25
C ILE A 189 59.36 -30.69 34.45
N THR A 190 58.92 -30.62 35.70
CA THR A 190 57.50 -30.42 36.04
C THR A 190 57.34 -29.26 37.00
N LEU A 191 56.12 -28.72 37.07
CA LEU A 191 55.74 -27.69 38.03
C LEU A 191 54.88 -28.32 39.14
N ARG A 192 55.21 -28.00 40.39
CA ARG A 192 54.40 -28.32 41.58
C ARG A 192 54.31 -27.08 42.47
N GLY A 193 53.09 -26.59 42.70
CA GLY A 193 52.84 -25.37 43.48
C GLY A 193 53.64 -24.16 42.97
N ASP A 194 53.66 -23.95 41.65
CA ASP A 194 54.43 -22.91 40.94
C ASP A 194 55.96 -23.00 41.06
N ARG A 195 56.50 -24.15 41.50
CA ARG A 195 57.95 -24.37 41.60
C ARG A 195 58.39 -25.43 40.61
N TYR A 196 59.50 -25.18 39.94
CA TYR A 196 60.11 -26.18 39.07
C TYR A 196 60.73 -27.29 39.91
N VAL A 197 60.33 -28.53 39.63
CA VAL A 197 60.71 -29.73 40.36
C VAL A 197 61.01 -30.88 39.39
N ILE A 198 61.75 -31.86 39.90
CA ILE A 198 62.10 -33.09 39.19
C ILE A 198 61.44 -34.28 39.90
N PRO A 199 60.80 -35.21 39.17
CA PRO A 199 60.25 -36.44 39.74
C PRO A 199 61.36 -37.48 40.01
N VAL A 200 61.61 -37.76 41.28
CA VAL A 200 62.64 -38.67 41.78
C VAL A 200 61.99 -39.90 42.39
N LYS A 201 62.55 -41.09 42.15
CA LYS A 201 62.11 -42.33 42.80
C LYS A 201 62.27 -42.25 44.31
N GLN A 202 61.29 -42.72 45.07
CA GLN A 202 61.25 -42.59 46.53
C GLN A 202 62.52 -43.13 47.23
N GLU A 203 63.08 -44.22 46.71
CA GLU A 203 64.31 -44.87 47.18
C GLU A 203 65.58 -43.98 47.10
N TYR A 204 65.60 -42.96 46.24
CA TYR A 204 66.73 -42.03 46.10
C TYR A 204 66.55 -40.70 46.82
N ARG A 205 65.52 -40.57 47.69
CA ARG A 205 65.24 -39.33 48.46
C ARG A 205 66.48 -38.76 49.18
N GLY A 206 67.21 -39.62 49.90
CA GLY A 206 68.36 -39.21 50.70
C GLY A 206 69.60 -38.85 49.88
N SER A 207 69.68 -39.33 48.63
CA SER A 207 70.87 -39.20 47.78
C SER A 207 70.75 -38.07 46.76
N PHE A 208 69.53 -37.74 46.32
CA PHE A 208 69.30 -36.70 45.32
C PHE A 208 69.48 -35.28 45.87
N GLY A 209 69.09 -35.07 47.14
CA GLY A 209 69.18 -33.77 47.82
C GLY A 209 68.14 -32.74 47.35
N GLY A 210 67.79 -31.79 48.22
CA GLY A 210 66.80 -30.75 47.92
C GLY A 210 65.51 -30.84 48.75
N ILE A 211 64.52 -30.05 48.37
CA ILE A 211 63.26 -29.86 49.12
C ILE A 211 62.15 -30.63 48.42
N VAL A 212 61.44 -31.48 49.17
CA VAL A 212 60.30 -32.23 48.63
C VAL A 212 59.03 -31.38 48.73
N HIS A 213 58.39 -31.13 47.59
CA HIS A 213 57.17 -30.30 47.51
C HIS A 213 55.89 -31.11 47.42
N ASP A 214 55.96 -32.30 46.82
CA ASP A 214 54.79 -33.14 46.58
C ASP A 214 55.19 -34.62 46.42
N GLN A 215 54.21 -35.52 46.50
CA GLN A 215 54.38 -36.97 46.32
C GLN A 215 53.25 -37.54 45.47
N SER A 216 53.56 -38.53 44.61
CA SER A 216 52.53 -39.20 43.81
C SER A 216 51.49 -39.92 44.68
N GLY A 217 50.26 -40.11 44.17
CA GLY A 217 49.21 -40.81 44.92
C GLY A 217 49.54 -42.26 45.32
N SER A 218 50.49 -42.90 44.63
CA SER A 218 51.04 -44.22 44.98
C SER A 218 52.21 -44.17 45.97
N GLY A 219 52.71 -42.99 46.32
CA GLY A 219 53.91 -42.79 47.14
C GLY A 219 55.25 -42.98 46.43
N ALA A 220 55.27 -43.65 45.27
CA ALA A 220 56.50 -44.10 44.62
C ALA A 220 57.39 -42.98 44.02
N THR A 221 56.82 -41.81 43.72
CA THR A 221 57.54 -40.67 43.12
C THR A 221 57.47 -39.45 44.03
N LEU A 222 58.63 -38.85 44.29
CA LEU A 222 58.78 -37.61 45.04
C LEU A 222 59.09 -36.46 44.07
N PHE A 223 58.37 -35.35 44.18
CA PHE A 223 58.65 -34.14 43.41
C PHE A 223 59.61 -33.25 44.20
N ILE A 224 60.88 -33.24 43.80
CA ILE A 224 61.96 -32.58 44.54
C ILE A 224 62.44 -31.34 43.78
N GLU A 225 62.56 -30.21 44.50
CA GLU A 225 63.28 -29.01 44.07
C GLU A 225 64.75 -29.16 44.44
N PRO A 226 65.67 -29.29 43.46
CA PRO A 226 67.10 -29.39 43.74
C PRO A 226 67.64 -28.12 44.39
N GLU A 227 68.56 -28.27 45.35
CA GLU A 227 69.18 -27.16 46.09
C GLU A 227 69.76 -26.07 45.17
N ALA A 228 70.35 -26.47 44.03
CA ALA A 228 70.97 -25.56 43.06
C ALA A 228 70.00 -24.55 42.42
N ILE A 229 68.69 -24.82 42.45
CA ILE A 229 67.67 -23.92 41.90
C ILE A 229 66.74 -23.33 42.96
N VAL A 230 66.88 -23.68 44.25
CA VAL A 230 66.01 -23.17 45.33
C VAL A 230 66.02 -21.64 45.37
N ALA A 231 67.21 -21.03 45.34
CA ALA A 231 67.35 -19.57 45.31
C ALA A 231 66.75 -18.95 44.04
N MET A 232 66.89 -19.63 42.89
CA MET A 232 66.36 -19.15 41.60
C MET A 232 64.82 -19.20 41.58
N ASN A 233 64.22 -20.29 42.07
CA ASN A 233 62.77 -20.42 42.21
C ASN A 233 62.19 -19.40 43.20
N ASN A 234 62.86 -19.18 44.34
CA ASN A 234 62.46 -18.13 45.30
C ASN A 234 62.47 -16.76 44.62
N LYS A 235 63.54 -16.43 43.88
CA LYS A 235 63.62 -15.17 43.15
C LYS A 235 62.56 -15.05 42.06
N LEU A 236 62.32 -16.12 41.30
CA LEU A 236 61.27 -16.15 40.28
C LEU A 236 59.89 -15.88 40.90
N ARG A 237 59.60 -16.47 42.07
CA ARG A 237 58.35 -16.24 42.80
C ARG A 237 58.22 -14.78 43.28
N GLU A 238 59.30 -14.18 43.80
CA GLU A 238 59.32 -12.76 44.16
C GLU A 238 59.04 -11.87 42.94
N THR A 239 59.67 -12.18 41.79
CA THR A 239 59.46 -11.43 40.55
C THR A 239 58.03 -11.62 40.02
N LYS A 240 57.43 -12.82 40.12
CA LYS A 240 56.01 -13.04 39.78
C LYS A 240 55.07 -12.23 40.69
N ALA A 241 55.37 -12.16 41.98
CA ALA A 241 54.63 -11.31 42.91
C ALA A 241 54.85 -9.81 42.66
N ALA A 242 56.00 -9.40 42.13
CA ALA A 242 56.25 -8.02 41.70
C ALA A 242 55.47 -7.69 40.41
N GLU A 243 55.40 -8.62 39.46
CA GLU A 243 54.59 -8.50 38.24
C GLU A 243 53.12 -8.26 38.60
N GLN A 244 52.54 -9.11 39.46
CA GLN A 244 51.14 -8.98 39.85
C GLN A 244 50.84 -7.62 40.51
N ARG A 245 51.75 -7.13 41.37
CA ARG A 245 51.62 -5.81 42.00
C ARG A 245 51.71 -4.67 40.98
N GLU A 246 52.58 -4.79 40.00
CA GLU A 246 52.73 -3.78 38.96
C GLU A 246 51.51 -3.75 38.03
N ILE A 247 50.99 -4.92 37.64
CA ILE A 247 49.72 -5.04 36.92
C ILE A 247 48.59 -4.38 37.72
N GLU A 248 48.46 -4.65 39.01
CA GLU A 248 47.42 -4.07 39.85
C GLU A 248 47.50 -2.53 39.91
N LYS A 249 48.71 -1.95 40.03
CA LYS A 249 48.88 -0.49 39.97
C LYS A 249 48.44 0.09 38.62
N ILE A 250 48.77 -0.57 37.51
CA ILE A 250 48.36 -0.14 36.17
C ILE A 250 46.83 -0.15 36.08
N LEU A 251 46.18 -1.23 36.53
CA LEU A 251 44.72 -1.34 36.53
C LEU A 251 44.05 -0.30 37.43
N GLN A 252 44.61 -0.05 38.63
CA GLN A 252 44.11 1.01 39.52
C GLN A 252 44.22 2.40 38.87
N LYS A 253 45.32 2.70 38.18
CA LYS A 253 45.50 3.96 37.46
C LYS A 253 44.48 4.11 36.33
N LEU A 254 44.29 3.07 35.51
CA LEU A 254 43.29 3.09 34.44
C LEU A 254 41.86 3.19 34.99
N THR A 255 41.58 2.52 36.10
CA THR A 255 40.29 2.58 36.79
C THR A 255 40.02 3.99 37.32
N ALA A 256 41.02 4.65 37.91
CA ALA A 256 40.89 6.02 38.39
C ALA A 256 40.59 7.00 37.24
N LEU A 257 41.24 6.81 36.08
CA LEU A 257 40.93 7.60 34.88
C LEU A 257 39.49 7.37 34.40
N ALA A 258 39.00 6.12 34.39
CA ALA A 258 37.61 5.83 34.05
C ALA A 258 36.62 6.42 35.09
N ALA A 259 37.01 6.44 36.37
CA ALA A 259 36.19 6.96 37.47
C ALA A 259 35.90 8.47 37.35
N GLU A 260 36.78 9.24 36.72
CA GLU A 260 36.60 10.68 36.48
C GLU A 260 35.43 11.00 35.54
N TYR A 261 35.07 10.06 34.65
CA TYR A 261 34.08 10.27 33.59
C TYR A 261 32.85 9.37 33.73
N VAL A 262 32.57 8.85 34.93
CA VAL A 262 31.48 7.88 35.13
C VAL A 262 30.12 8.46 34.73
N ASP A 263 29.82 9.71 35.09
CA ASP A 263 28.53 10.32 34.75
C ASP A 263 28.35 10.45 33.24
N ASP A 264 29.37 10.93 32.52
CA ASP A 264 29.35 11.05 31.06
C ASP A 264 29.22 9.68 30.39
N LEU A 265 29.94 8.67 30.88
CA LEU A 265 29.89 7.31 30.33
C LEU A 265 28.53 6.64 30.57
N LEU A 266 27.87 6.89 31.70
CA LEU A 266 26.51 6.40 31.96
C LEU A 266 25.47 7.10 31.07
N ILE A 267 25.61 8.41 30.84
CA ILE A 267 24.77 9.13 29.86
C ILE A 267 24.97 8.56 28.46
N ASN A 268 26.22 8.30 28.06
CA ASN A 268 26.53 7.67 26.78
C ASN A 268 25.85 6.30 26.65
N GLN A 269 25.83 5.48 27.70
CA GLN A 269 25.14 4.18 27.70
C GLN A 269 23.64 4.34 27.43
N ASP A 270 22.99 5.29 28.12
CA ASP A 270 21.57 5.57 27.92
C ASP A 270 21.29 5.98 26.45
N LEU A 271 22.03 6.96 25.94
CA LEU A 271 21.90 7.48 24.56
C LEU A 271 22.18 6.41 23.51
N LEU A 272 23.24 5.61 23.67
CA LEU A 272 23.56 4.52 22.75
C LEU A 272 22.47 3.44 22.75
N GLY A 273 21.89 3.14 23.91
CA GLY A 273 20.73 2.27 24.01
C GLY A 273 19.52 2.83 23.24
N GLN A 274 19.25 4.14 23.35
CA GLN A 274 18.13 4.77 22.61
C GLN A 274 18.35 4.71 21.09
N LEU A 275 19.57 4.98 20.63
CA LEU A 275 19.94 4.90 19.22
C LEU A 275 19.80 3.47 18.68
N ASP A 276 20.39 2.47 19.36
CA ASP A 276 20.28 1.06 18.93
C ASP A 276 18.82 0.60 18.91
N PHE A 277 18.03 1.00 19.92
CA PHE A 277 16.60 0.73 19.95
C PHE A 277 15.85 1.35 18.76
N ALA A 278 16.16 2.58 18.37
CA ALA A 278 15.58 3.21 17.18
C ALA A 278 15.93 2.46 15.89
N PHE A 279 17.20 2.08 15.71
CA PHE A 279 17.65 1.28 14.57
C PHE A 279 17.06 -0.15 14.58
N ALA A 280 16.86 -0.76 15.75
CA ALA A 280 16.19 -2.05 15.87
C ALA A 280 14.74 -1.99 15.36
N LYS A 281 14.00 -0.91 15.69
CA LYS A 281 12.64 -0.67 15.16
C LYS A 281 12.66 -0.50 13.64
N ALA A 282 13.64 0.21 13.10
CA ALA A 282 13.82 0.38 11.66
C ALA A 282 14.07 -0.96 10.93
N ARG A 283 14.97 -1.80 11.46
CA ARG A 283 15.27 -3.14 10.90
C ARG A 283 14.05 -4.05 10.94
N LEU A 284 13.31 -4.07 12.06
CA LEU A 284 12.05 -4.79 12.17
C LEU A 284 11.05 -4.30 11.11
N ALA A 285 10.96 -2.99 10.89
CA ALA A 285 10.10 -2.42 9.87
C ALA A 285 10.53 -2.85 8.45
N HIS A 286 11.83 -2.91 8.16
CA HIS A 286 12.35 -3.42 6.88
C HIS A 286 12.01 -4.90 6.66
N GLU A 287 12.20 -5.75 7.67
CA GLU A 287 11.86 -7.18 7.61
C GLU A 287 10.38 -7.37 7.27
N MET A 288 9.49 -6.65 7.96
CA MET A 288 8.04 -6.78 7.78
C MET A 288 7.51 -6.04 6.55
N LYS A 289 8.35 -5.25 5.86
CA LYS A 289 7.94 -4.25 4.85
C LYS A 289 6.83 -3.34 5.38
N ALA A 290 7.04 -2.87 6.60
CA ALA A 290 6.13 -2.01 7.33
C ALA A 290 6.28 -0.55 6.89
N THR A 291 5.20 0.21 7.02
CA THR A 291 5.15 1.65 6.72
C THR A 291 4.73 2.43 7.96
N GLN A 292 5.06 3.72 7.99
CA GLN A 292 4.64 4.62 9.05
C GLN A 292 3.13 4.89 8.95
N PRO A 293 2.32 4.51 9.96
CA PRO A 293 0.91 4.88 9.98
C PRO A 293 0.75 6.35 10.38
N ARG A 294 -0.25 7.03 9.82
CA ARG A 294 -0.66 8.35 10.35
C ARG A 294 -1.46 8.16 11.64
N MET A 295 -1.10 8.90 12.68
CA MET A 295 -1.76 8.78 13.99
C MET A 295 -2.80 9.87 14.24
N ASN A 296 -3.87 9.50 14.96
CA ASN A 296 -4.89 10.41 15.46
C ASN A 296 -5.41 9.96 16.83
N ASP A 297 -6.24 10.76 17.50
CA ASP A 297 -6.87 10.48 18.81
C ASP A 297 -8.40 10.62 18.77
N ARG A 298 -8.96 10.81 17.57
CA ARG A 298 -10.41 10.97 17.34
C ARG A 298 -11.15 9.65 17.21
N GLY A 299 -10.44 8.52 17.32
CA GLY A 299 -10.95 7.16 17.17
C GLY A 299 -11.19 6.73 15.72
N PHE A 300 -10.45 7.31 14.77
CA PHE A 300 -10.50 6.92 13.36
C PHE A 300 -9.38 5.92 13.04
N LEU A 301 -9.74 4.81 12.42
CA LEU A 301 -8.83 3.76 11.99
C LEU A 301 -9.08 3.47 10.51
N LYS A 302 -8.00 3.38 9.73
CA LYS A 302 -8.02 3.04 8.32
C LYS A 302 -6.78 2.20 7.98
N LEU A 303 -6.94 0.89 7.91
CA LEU A 303 -5.89 -0.01 7.44
C LEU A 303 -6.08 -0.26 5.95
N LYS A 304 -5.04 0.01 5.17
CA LYS A 304 -4.96 -0.35 3.76
C LYS A 304 -4.03 -1.53 3.60
N ARG A 305 -4.55 -2.65 3.08
CA ARG A 305 -3.82 -3.91 2.89
C ARG A 305 -2.94 -4.31 4.09
N GLY A 306 -3.45 -4.13 5.30
CA GLY A 306 -2.78 -4.49 6.54
C GLY A 306 -2.59 -6.00 6.64
N ARG A 307 -1.43 -6.47 7.07
CA ARG A 307 -1.10 -7.89 7.18
C ARG A 307 -0.82 -8.27 8.62
N HIS A 308 -1.20 -9.48 9.01
CA HIS A 308 -0.81 -10.00 10.31
C HIS A 308 0.72 -10.27 10.33
N PRO A 309 1.51 -9.57 11.17
CA PRO A 309 2.99 -9.64 11.14
C PRO A 309 3.56 -11.03 11.48
N LEU A 310 2.82 -11.85 12.24
CA LEU A 310 3.25 -13.20 12.62
C LEU A 310 2.97 -14.27 11.58
N ILE A 311 2.16 -13.96 10.55
CA ILE A 311 1.88 -14.90 9.45
C ILE A 311 2.86 -14.61 8.32
N ASP A 312 3.36 -15.66 7.67
CA ASP A 312 4.26 -15.56 6.53
C ASP A 312 3.69 -14.61 5.47
N ARG A 313 4.53 -13.69 4.99
CA ARG A 313 4.17 -12.61 4.08
C ARG A 313 3.55 -13.11 2.76
N ASP A 314 3.97 -14.29 2.30
CA ASP A 314 3.51 -14.86 1.04
C ASP A 314 2.21 -15.67 1.21
N LYS A 315 1.84 -16.00 2.45
CA LYS A 315 0.61 -16.71 2.81
C LYS A 315 -0.48 -15.78 3.34
N VAL A 316 -0.09 -14.69 3.99
CA VAL A 316 -1.03 -13.76 4.63
C VAL A 316 -1.81 -12.96 3.59
N VAL A 317 -3.13 -12.98 3.71
CA VAL A 317 -4.00 -12.15 2.88
C VAL A 317 -4.14 -10.77 3.52
N PRO A 318 -3.92 -9.68 2.76
CA PRO A 318 -4.04 -8.33 3.28
C PRO A 318 -5.50 -7.95 3.59
N LEU A 319 -5.66 -7.15 4.64
CA LEU A 319 -6.93 -6.69 5.21
C LEU A 319 -7.13 -5.19 4.97
N ASP A 320 -8.30 -4.82 4.42
CA ASP A 320 -8.74 -3.42 4.30
C ASP A 320 -9.87 -3.15 5.31
N VAL A 321 -9.66 -2.20 6.21
CA VAL A 321 -10.62 -1.85 7.27
C VAL A 321 -10.65 -0.34 7.45
N GLU A 322 -11.83 0.25 7.54
CA GLU A 322 -12.04 1.63 7.98
C GLU A 322 -13.03 1.60 9.16
N LEU A 323 -12.81 2.39 10.20
CA LEU A 323 -13.64 2.44 11.41
C LEU A 323 -13.56 3.84 12.05
N GLY A 324 -14.67 4.33 12.61
CA GLY A 324 -14.72 5.57 13.38
C GLY A 324 -14.95 6.84 12.57
N ASN A 325 -15.32 6.72 11.30
CA ASN A 325 -15.84 7.82 10.47
C ASN A 325 -17.36 7.71 10.36
N GLN A 326 -17.87 7.02 9.33
CA GLN A 326 -19.31 6.83 9.13
C GLN A 326 -19.95 5.86 10.14
N PHE A 327 -19.16 4.93 10.67
CA PHE A 327 -19.61 3.86 11.55
C PHE A 327 -18.58 3.64 12.67
N THR A 328 -19.07 3.28 13.86
CA THR A 328 -18.25 3.01 15.05
C THR A 328 -18.22 1.53 15.45
N ALA A 329 -19.03 0.71 14.79
CA ALA A 329 -19.07 -0.74 15.00
C ALA A 329 -19.04 -1.49 13.67
N ILE A 330 -18.22 -2.53 13.59
CA ILE A 330 -18.18 -3.51 12.49
C ILE A 330 -18.60 -4.86 13.05
N ILE A 331 -19.57 -5.51 12.40
CA ILE A 331 -19.96 -6.90 12.67
C ILE A 331 -19.43 -7.79 11.56
N VAL A 332 -18.46 -8.63 11.87
CA VAL A 332 -17.83 -9.57 10.94
C VAL A 332 -18.55 -10.92 10.98
N THR A 333 -19.04 -11.35 9.82
CA THR A 333 -19.75 -12.61 9.65
C THR A 333 -19.00 -13.56 8.71
N GLY A 334 -19.32 -14.85 8.75
CA GLY A 334 -18.72 -15.87 7.88
C GLY A 334 -18.32 -17.15 8.66
N PRO A 335 -17.89 -18.21 7.96
CA PRO A 335 -17.47 -19.46 8.60
C PRO A 335 -16.24 -19.25 9.50
N ASN A 336 -16.09 -20.05 10.55
CA ASN A 336 -14.97 -19.93 11.51
C ASN A 336 -13.60 -20.11 10.85
N THR A 337 -13.52 -20.94 9.80
CA THR A 337 -12.32 -21.12 8.96
C THR A 337 -11.99 -19.93 8.06
N GLY A 338 -12.85 -18.90 8.01
CA GLY A 338 -12.73 -17.73 7.15
C GLY A 338 -11.70 -16.69 7.59
N GLY A 339 -11.10 -16.80 8.80
CA GLY A 339 -10.10 -15.85 9.31
C GLY A 339 -10.65 -14.63 10.06
N LYS A 340 -11.85 -14.76 10.66
CA LYS A 340 -12.48 -13.71 11.48
C LYS A 340 -11.59 -13.32 12.66
N THR A 341 -11.18 -14.30 13.47
CA THR A 341 -10.26 -14.11 14.61
C THR A 341 -8.92 -13.49 14.19
N VAL A 342 -8.35 -13.94 13.07
CA VAL A 342 -7.10 -13.38 12.53
C VAL A 342 -7.27 -11.90 12.16
N SER A 343 -8.42 -11.53 11.60
CA SER A 343 -8.72 -10.13 11.27
C SER A 343 -8.81 -9.25 12.52
N LEU A 344 -9.49 -9.73 13.58
CA LEU A 344 -9.56 -9.03 14.88
C LEU A 344 -8.17 -8.85 15.49
N LYS A 345 -7.39 -9.94 15.55
CA LYS A 345 -6.01 -9.89 16.05
C LYS A 345 -5.15 -8.94 15.23
N THR A 346 -5.30 -8.91 13.91
CA THR A 346 -4.57 -7.98 13.04
C THR A 346 -4.88 -6.53 13.40
N ILE A 347 -6.16 -6.15 13.50
CA ILE A 347 -6.56 -4.78 13.84
C ILE A 347 -6.00 -4.38 15.22
N GLY A 348 -6.15 -5.25 16.22
CA GLY A 348 -5.67 -5.01 17.58
C GLY A 348 -4.15 -4.91 17.65
N LEU A 349 -3.43 -5.88 17.09
CA LEU A 349 -1.97 -5.95 17.14
C LEU A 349 -1.33 -4.78 16.39
N LEU A 350 -1.82 -4.43 15.19
CA LEU A 350 -1.31 -3.28 14.45
C LEU A 350 -1.56 -1.96 15.20
N SER A 351 -2.68 -1.84 15.91
CA SER A 351 -2.95 -0.68 16.77
C SER A 351 -1.95 -0.60 17.94
N LEU A 352 -1.68 -1.73 18.63
CA LEU A 352 -0.67 -1.78 19.70
C LEU A 352 0.74 -1.46 19.21
N MET A 353 1.12 -1.97 18.04
CA MET A 353 2.41 -1.68 17.40
C MET A 353 2.57 -0.20 17.13
N ALA A 354 1.58 0.43 16.48
CA ALA A 354 1.61 1.86 16.18
C ALA A 354 1.65 2.72 17.45
N MET A 355 0.86 2.37 18.47
CA MET A 355 0.89 3.01 19.79
C MET A 355 2.23 2.81 20.53
N SER A 356 3.07 1.90 20.08
CA SER A 356 4.41 1.66 20.64
C SER A 356 5.52 2.28 19.78
N GLY A 357 5.17 3.09 18.78
CA GLY A 357 6.15 3.70 17.88
C GLY A 357 6.72 2.76 16.82
N LEU A 358 6.12 1.58 16.61
CA LEU A 358 6.52 0.63 15.59
C LEU A 358 5.77 0.91 14.29
N PHE A 359 6.46 0.78 13.17
CA PHE A 359 5.81 0.76 11.85
C PHE A 359 4.96 -0.49 11.72
N VAL A 360 3.90 -0.41 10.91
CA VAL A 360 2.95 -1.51 10.72
C VAL A 360 3.02 -2.08 9.32
N PRO A 361 2.94 -3.41 9.11
CA PRO A 361 2.87 -4.04 7.78
C PRO A 361 1.54 -3.73 7.09
N ALA A 362 1.39 -2.49 6.63
CA ALA A 362 0.26 -1.99 5.87
C ALA A 362 0.75 -1.07 4.75
N GLU A 363 -0.11 -0.76 3.78
CA GLU A 363 0.21 0.20 2.73
C GLU A 363 0.19 1.64 3.25
N GLU A 364 0.93 2.48 2.52
CA GLU A 364 1.07 3.91 2.80
C GLU A 364 -0.28 4.63 2.78
N GLY A 365 -0.43 5.60 3.68
CA GLY A 365 -1.70 6.29 3.90
C GLY A 365 -2.71 5.52 4.77
N SER A 366 -2.29 4.40 5.37
CA SER A 366 -2.98 3.83 6.54
C SER A 366 -2.97 4.82 7.71
N GLN A 367 -4.05 4.83 8.49
CA GLN A 367 -4.23 5.69 9.65
C GLN A 367 -4.64 4.83 10.86
N LEU A 368 -4.01 5.06 12.00
CA LEU A 368 -4.34 4.37 13.25
C LEU A 368 -4.66 5.41 14.33
N CYS A 369 -5.40 4.97 15.34
CA CYS A 369 -5.77 5.81 16.46
C CYS A 369 -5.00 5.40 17.72
N VAL A 370 -4.64 6.39 18.51
CA VAL A 370 -4.24 6.20 19.90
C VAL A 370 -5.52 6.04 20.71
N PHE A 371 -5.73 4.84 21.24
CA PHE A 371 -6.84 4.53 22.14
C PHE A 371 -6.37 4.65 23.59
N ASP A 372 -7.28 4.97 24.51
CA ASP A 372 -6.95 4.97 25.94
C ASP A 372 -6.78 3.54 26.49
N ALA A 373 -7.55 2.61 25.91
CA ALA A 373 -7.44 1.18 26.14
C ALA A 373 -7.91 0.40 24.91
N ILE A 374 -7.27 -0.75 24.70
CA ILE A 374 -7.73 -1.79 23.78
C ILE A 374 -8.19 -2.96 24.65
N TYR A 375 -9.39 -3.45 24.38
CA TYR A 375 -10.00 -4.59 25.04
C TYR A 375 -10.25 -5.68 24.02
N ALA A 376 -10.04 -6.93 24.42
CA ALA A 376 -10.43 -8.06 23.61
C ALA A 376 -11.00 -9.21 24.44
N ASP A 377 -11.95 -9.89 23.84
CA ASP A 377 -12.40 -11.22 24.21
C ASP A 377 -12.18 -12.13 23.00
N ILE A 378 -11.02 -12.77 22.95
CA ILE A 378 -10.55 -13.63 21.84
C ILE A 378 -9.92 -14.88 22.47
N GLY A 379 -10.44 -16.08 22.19
CA GLY A 379 -9.97 -17.31 22.82
C GLY A 379 -10.43 -18.60 22.11
N ASP A 380 -9.69 -19.69 22.34
CA ASP A 380 -9.93 -21.02 21.76
C ASP A 380 -10.96 -21.82 22.58
N GLU A 381 -12.06 -22.22 21.95
CA GLU A 381 -13.15 -23.03 22.52
C GLU A 381 -12.81 -24.54 22.71
N GLN A 382 -11.55 -24.95 22.64
CA GLN A 382 -11.17 -26.38 22.50
C GLN A 382 -10.42 -26.99 23.69
N SER A 383 -10.53 -26.42 24.90
CA SER A 383 -10.15 -27.15 26.11
C SER A 383 -11.32 -28.00 26.61
N ILE A 384 -11.20 -29.32 26.46
CA ILE A 384 -12.18 -30.33 26.89
C ILE A 384 -12.46 -30.27 28.41
N GLU A 385 -11.56 -29.66 29.19
CA GLU A 385 -11.68 -29.54 30.66
C GLU A 385 -12.60 -28.39 31.11
N GLN A 386 -13.11 -27.55 30.20
CA GLN A 386 -13.83 -26.30 30.55
C GLN A 386 -15.24 -26.16 29.96
N SER A 387 -15.90 -27.25 29.57
CA SER A 387 -17.16 -27.23 28.81
C SER A 387 -18.41 -26.64 29.51
N LEU A 388 -18.33 -26.24 30.78
CA LEU A 388 -19.35 -25.43 31.49
C LEU A 388 -18.88 -24.01 31.85
N SER A 389 -17.59 -23.70 31.69
CA SER A 389 -16.95 -22.46 32.15
C SER A 389 -16.63 -21.46 31.04
N THR A 390 -16.81 -21.82 29.77
CA THR A 390 -16.53 -20.96 28.61
C THR A 390 -17.50 -19.78 28.51
N PHE A 391 -18.83 -19.99 28.41
CA PHE A 391 -19.79 -18.88 28.33
C PHE A 391 -19.68 -17.92 29.55
N SER A 392 -19.58 -18.47 30.76
CA SER A 392 -19.43 -17.68 31.99
C SER A 392 -18.12 -16.90 32.03
N SER A 393 -17.01 -17.47 31.55
CA SER A 393 -15.71 -16.76 31.51
C SER A 393 -15.69 -15.64 30.45
N HIS A 394 -16.25 -15.89 29.27
CA HIS A 394 -16.49 -14.87 28.23
C HIS A 394 -17.35 -13.74 28.78
N LEU A 395 -18.49 -14.06 29.39
CA LEU A 395 -19.39 -13.05 29.95
C LEU A 395 -18.74 -12.27 31.11
N THR A 396 -17.98 -12.94 31.98
CA THR A 396 -17.22 -12.28 33.06
C THR A 396 -16.18 -11.31 32.48
N ASN A 397 -15.50 -11.69 31.39
CA ASN A 397 -14.57 -10.81 30.69
C ASN A 397 -15.29 -9.63 30.04
N ILE A 398 -16.41 -9.86 29.37
CA ILE A 398 -17.24 -8.80 28.77
C ILE A 398 -17.73 -7.83 29.84
N ILE A 399 -18.25 -8.30 30.99
CA ILE A 399 -18.66 -7.44 32.11
C ILE A 399 -17.50 -6.55 32.57
N ARG A 400 -16.30 -7.12 32.70
CA ARG A 400 -15.08 -6.37 33.03
C ARG A 400 -14.77 -5.29 31.99
N ILE A 401 -14.90 -5.60 30.70
CA ILE A 401 -14.72 -4.65 29.60
C ILE A 401 -15.77 -3.54 29.68
N LEU A 402 -17.05 -3.87 29.81
CA LEU A 402 -18.17 -2.92 29.88
C LEU A 402 -18.05 -1.95 31.06
N ASN A 403 -17.44 -2.37 32.16
CA ASN A 403 -17.22 -1.54 33.34
C ASN A 403 -16.02 -0.59 33.20
N ALA A 404 -15.04 -0.91 32.35
CA ALA A 404 -13.81 -0.14 32.21
C ALA A 404 -13.73 0.72 30.93
N MET A 405 -14.45 0.34 29.88
CA MET A 405 -14.39 1.01 28.57
C MET A 405 -14.85 2.47 28.59
N THR A 406 -14.26 3.27 27.72
CA THR A 406 -14.65 4.66 27.46
C THR A 406 -14.98 4.87 25.97
N SER A 407 -15.46 6.05 25.59
CA SER A 407 -15.70 6.43 24.19
C SER A 407 -14.41 6.46 23.32
N LYS A 408 -13.24 6.46 23.96
CA LYS A 408 -11.92 6.44 23.31
C LYS A 408 -11.26 5.05 23.31
N SER A 409 -12.01 4.00 23.68
CA SER A 409 -11.51 2.63 23.69
C SER A 409 -11.85 1.88 22.40
N LEU A 410 -10.99 0.91 22.05
CA LEU A 410 -11.25 -0.10 21.02
C LEU A 410 -11.62 -1.42 21.69
N VAL A 411 -12.74 -2.02 21.28
CA VAL A 411 -13.27 -3.28 21.81
C VAL A 411 -13.34 -4.31 20.69
N LEU A 412 -12.68 -5.44 20.88
CA LEU A 412 -12.61 -6.57 19.94
C LEU A 412 -13.32 -7.77 20.56
N LEU A 413 -14.41 -8.24 19.96
CA LEU A 413 -15.22 -9.34 20.50
C LEU A 413 -15.27 -10.48 19.49
N ASP A 414 -14.77 -11.66 19.86
CA ASP A 414 -14.87 -12.85 19.02
C ASP A 414 -16.08 -13.69 19.45
N GLU A 415 -16.85 -14.16 18.47
CA GLU A 415 -18.01 -15.04 18.61
C GLU A 415 -19.02 -14.57 19.69
N LEU A 416 -19.38 -13.30 19.65
CA LEU A 416 -20.24 -12.70 20.66
C LEU A 416 -21.61 -13.41 20.74
N GLY A 417 -21.94 -13.91 21.93
CA GLY A 417 -23.19 -14.61 22.23
C GLY A 417 -23.11 -16.13 22.07
N ALA A 418 -21.97 -16.69 21.64
CA ALA A 418 -21.77 -18.14 21.49
C ALA A 418 -21.83 -18.91 22.81
N GLY A 419 -22.12 -20.21 22.75
CA GLY A 419 -22.07 -21.12 23.90
C GLY A 419 -23.33 -21.16 24.79
N THR A 420 -24.45 -20.58 24.33
CA THR A 420 -25.77 -20.64 24.98
C THR A 420 -26.88 -20.87 23.95
N ASP A 421 -28.15 -20.87 24.39
CA ASP A 421 -29.31 -20.90 23.49
C ASP A 421 -29.23 -19.79 22.43
N PRO A 422 -29.36 -20.09 21.12
CA PRO A 422 -29.19 -19.10 20.05
C PRO A 422 -30.09 -17.86 20.17
N ALA A 423 -31.33 -18.01 20.64
CA ALA A 423 -32.26 -16.88 20.77
C ALA A 423 -31.84 -15.97 21.94
N GLU A 424 -31.48 -16.55 23.08
CA GLU A 424 -30.96 -15.79 24.22
C GLU A 424 -29.60 -15.16 23.92
N GLY A 425 -28.70 -15.91 23.27
CA GLY A 425 -27.35 -15.48 22.91
C GLY A 425 -27.33 -14.32 21.92
N SER A 426 -28.16 -14.37 20.88
CA SER A 426 -28.30 -13.28 19.90
C SER A 426 -28.90 -12.01 20.54
N ALA A 427 -29.95 -12.14 21.36
CA ALA A 427 -30.55 -11.02 22.07
C ALA A 427 -29.56 -10.33 23.03
N LEU A 428 -28.81 -11.13 23.79
CA LEU A 428 -27.77 -10.62 24.69
C LEU A 428 -26.64 -9.93 23.93
N ALA A 429 -26.18 -10.52 22.82
CA ALA A 429 -25.14 -9.94 21.99
C ALA A 429 -25.56 -8.58 21.39
N ILE A 430 -26.80 -8.47 20.90
CA ILE A 430 -27.36 -7.19 20.42
C ILE A 430 -27.37 -6.15 21.55
N ALA A 431 -27.86 -6.51 22.75
CA ALA A 431 -27.91 -5.60 23.88
C ALA A 431 -26.51 -5.11 24.30
N ILE A 432 -25.51 -5.99 24.29
CA ILE A 432 -24.11 -5.64 24.56
C ILE A 432 -23.58 -4.68 23.48
N LEU A 433 -23.77 -5.00 22.20
CA LEU A 433 -23.32 -4.15 21.09
C LEU A 433 -23.97 -2.76 21.13
N GLU A 434 -25.27 -2.68 21.41
CA GLU A 434 -25.98 -1.41 21.58
C GLU A 434 -25.41 -0.58 22.72
N HIS A 435 -25.13 -1.21 23.86
CA HIS A 435 -24.57 -0.52 25.03
C HIS A 435 -23.17 0.04 24.75
N ILE A 436 -22.32 -0.73 24.07
CA ILE A 436 -20.98 -0.27 23.69
C ILE A 436 -21.06 0.84 22.63
N HIS A 437 -21.93 0.67 21.63
CA HIS A 437 -22.13 1.63 20.56
C HIS A 437 -22.69 2.97 21.08
N ALA A 438 -23.66 2.93 22.00
CA ALA A 438 -24.26 4.11 22.62
C ALA A 438 -23.24 4.93 23.44
N ARG A 439 -22.21 4.29 24.00
CA ARG A 439 -21.08 4.96 24.66
C ARG A 439 -20.07 5.59 23.70
N GLY A 440 -20.16 5.31 22.40
CA GLY A 440 -19.29 5.89 21.37
C GLY A 440 -17.93 5.21 21.20
N SER A 441 -17.73 4.05 21.82
CA SER A 441 -16.50 3.24 21.67
C SER A 441 -16.41 2.61 20.28
N ARG A 442 -15.20 2.19 19.89
CA ARG A 442 -14.96 1.53 18.60
C ARG A 442 -15.08 0.03 18.79
N ILE A 443 -15.84 -0.63 17.93
CA ILE A 443 -16.15 -2.06 18.08
C ILE A 443 -15.83 -2.80 16.80
N VAL A 444 -15.16 -3.93 16.93
CA VAL A 444 -15.11 -4.97 15.90
C VAL A 444 -15.54 -6.27 16.56
N ALA A 445 -16.71 -6.77 16.19
CA ALA A 445 -17.27 -8.00 16.74
C ALA A 445 -17.39 -9.05 15.65
N THR A 446 -17.10 -10.31 15.94
CA THR A 446 -17.43 -11.44 15.06
C THR A 446 -18.65 -12.17 15.60
N THR A 447 -19.42 -12.77 14.70
CA THR A 447 -20.58 -13.58 15.09
C THR A 447 -20.89 -14.63 14.04
N HIS A 448 -21.63 -15.64 14.46
CA HIS A 448 -22.26 -16.65 13.59
C HIS A 448 -23.79 -16.51 13.52
N TYR A 449 -24.40 -15.59 14.30
CA TYR A 449 -25.84 -15.39 14.35
C TYR A 449 -26.35 -14.48 13.21
N SER A 450 -27.46 -14.89 12.59
CA SER A 450 -28.09 -14.16 11.48
C SER A 450 -28.78 -12.88 11.95
N GLU A 451 -29.31 -12.89 13.18
CA GLU A 451 -29.99 -11.78 13.84
C GLU A 451 -29.07 -10.56 13.98
N LEU A 452 -27.79 -10.78 14.22
CA LEU A 452 -26.79 -9.71 14.30
C LEU A 452 -26.50 -9.08 12.93
N LYS A 453 -26.65 -9.83 11.83
CA LYS A 453 -26.57 -9.26 10.47
C LYS A 453 -27.70 -8.27 10.24
N ALA A 454 -28.93 -8.63 10.64
CA ALA A 454 -30.09 -7.77 10.54
C ALA A 454 -29.96 -6.52 11.40
N TYR A 455 -29.45 -6.66 12.64
CA TYR A 455 -29.14 -5.54 13.51
C TYR A 455 -28.16 -4.54 12.86
N ALA A 456 -27.02 -5.02 12.33
CA ALA A 456 -26.03 -4.16 11.69
C ALA A 456 -26.55 -3.44 10.43
N TYR A 457 -27.54 -4.01 9.74
CA TYR A 457 -28.17 -3.34 8.59
C TYR A 457 -29.12 -2.21 9.02
N ASN A 458 -29.94 -2.47 10.03
CA ASN A 458 -30.97 -1.53 10.48
C ASN A 458 -30.43 -0.41 11.38
N ARG A 459 -29.26 -0.61 11.99
CA ARG A 459 -28.70 0.34 12.96
C ARG A 459 -27.74 1.33 12.31
N LYS A 460 -28.09 2.62 12.36
CA LYS A 460 -27.19 3.72 11.94
C LYS A 460 -25.88 3.69 12.75
N GLY A 461 -24.75 3.79 12.06
CA GLY A 461 -23.42 3.80 12.69
C GLY A 461 -22.83 2.41 12.98
N VAL A 462 -23.52 1.35 12.54
CA VAL A 462 -23.03 -0.03 12.53
C VAL A 462 -22.92 -0.48 11.08
N ILE A 463 -21.93 -1.31 10.75
CA ILE A 463 -21.78 -1.87 9.41
C ILE A 463 -21.53 -3.38 9.46
N ASN A 464 -22.10 -4.10 8.52
CA ASN A 464 -21.79 -5.51 8.30
C ASN A 464 -20.46 -5.66 7.56
N ALA A 465 -19.71 -6.70 7.88
CA ALA A 465 -18.59 -7.17 7.09
C ALA A 465 -18.64 -8.70 6.99
N SER A 466 -18.01 -9.26 5.97
CA SER A 466 -17.92 -10.71 5.81
C SER A 466 -16.56 -11.16 5.32
N MET A 467 -16.16 -12.37 5.70
CA MET A 467 -15.00 -13.02 5.11
C MET A 467 -15.42 -13.68 3.80
N GLU A 468 -14.72 -13.34 2.72
CA GLU A 468 -14.93 -13.93 1.41
C GLU A 468 -14.49 -15.42 1.41
N PHE A 469 -15.30 -16.26 0.76
CA PHE A 469 -15.12 -17.70 0.70
C PHE A 469 -15.31 -18.18 -0.73
N ASP A 470 -14.32 -18.89 -1.26
CA ASP A 470 -14.40 -19.43 -2.61
C ASP A 470 -15.16 -20.77 -2.59
N ILE A 471 -16.39 -20.73 -3.09
CA ILE A 471 -17.27 -21.90 -3.21
C ILE A 471 -16.74 -22.90 -4.25
N ALA A 472 -15.94 -22.44 -5.23
CA ALA A 472 -15.32 -23.26 -6.27
C ALA A 472 -14.15 -24.10 -5.72
N THR A 473 -13.36 -23.57 -4.82
CA THR A 473 -12.20 -24.29 -4.26
C THR A 473 -12.46 -24.83 -2.85
N LEU A 474 -13.58 -24.46 -2.23
CA LEU A 474 -13.88 -24.68 -0.80
C LEU A 474 -12.81 -24.09 0.14
N SER A 475 -12.10 -23.07 -0.32
CA SER A 475 -11.05 -22.42 0.48
C SER A 475 -11.47 -21.02 0.93
N PRO A 476 -11.16 -20.63 2.18
CA PRO A 476 -11.29 -19.24 2.58
C PRO A 476 -10.34 -18.36 1.75
N THR A 477 -10.81 -17.23 1.22
CA THR A 477 -9.92 -16.26 0.55
C THR A 477 -9.30 -15.29 1.55
N TYR A 478 -9.72 -15.34 2.82
CA TYR A 478 -9.26 -14.50 3.94
C TYR A 478 -9.38 -12.99 3.68
N ARG A 479 -10.20 -12.59 2.70
CA ARG A 479 -10.47 -11.18 2.39
C ARG A 479 -11.70 -10.71 3.17
N LEU A 480 -11.57 -9.62 3.92
CA LEU A 480 -12.71 -8.96 4.57
C LEU A 480 -13.42 -8.02 3.58
N LEU A 481 -14.72 -8.21 3.40
CA LEU A 481 -15.60 -7.36 2.61
C LEU A 481 -16.45 -6.50 3.54
N VAL A 482 -16.07 -5.24 3.73
CA VAL A 482 -16.82 -4.28 4.56
C VAL A 482 -18.03 -3.75 3.78
N GLY A 483 -19.18 -3.69 4.46
CA GLY A 483 -20.47 -3.31 3.90
C GLY A 483 -21.28 -4.48 3.33
N VAL A 484 -20.75 -5.70 3.33
CA VAL A 484 -21.40 -6.88 2.73
C VAL A 484 -21.70 -7.91 3.81
N PRO A 485 -22.98 -8.20 4.10
CA PRO A 485 -23.34 -9.37 4.92
C PRO A 485 -23.01 -10.66 4.15
N GLY A 486 -22.35 -11.62 4.81
CA GLY A 486 -21.95 -12.87 4.17
C GLY A 486 -23.12 -13.87 4.08
N ARG A 487 -23.22 -14.61 2.97
CA ARG A 487 -24.18 -15.71 2.81
C ARG A 487 -23.81 -16.91 3.67
N SER A 488 -24.82 -17.61 4.16
CA SER A 488 -24.64 -18.90 4.83
C SER A 488 -24.46 -20.01 3.79
N ASN A 489 -23.22 -20.26 3.35
CA ASN A 489 -22.90 -21.21 2.26
C ASN A 489 -22.93 -22.70 2.66
N ALA A 490 -23.49 -23.05 3.83
CA ALA A 490 -23.44 -24.39 4.39
C ALA A 490 -23.99 -25.47 3.43
N PHE A 491 -25.12 -25.21 2.77
CA PHE A 491 -25.71 -26.16 1.82
C PHE A 491 -24.89 -26.32 0.53
N ALA A 492 -24.31 -25.23 0.00
CA ALA A 492 -23.45 -25.29 -1.19
C ALA A 492 -22.15 -26.05 -0.89
N ILE A 493 -21.61 -25.88 0.32
CA ILE A 493 -20.45 -26.64 0.81
C ILE A 493 -20.82 -28.12 0.96
N ALA A 494 -21.95 -28.43 1.61
CA ALA A 494 -22.40 -29.80 1.82
C ALA A 494 -22.67 -30.55 0.49
N GLU A 495 -23.28 -29.90 -0.50
CA GLU A 495 -23.49 -30.47 -1.84
C GLU A 495 -22.15 -30.82 -2.50
N ARG A 496 -21.17 -29.92 -2.40
CA ARG A 496 -19.85 -30.09 -2.99
C ARG A 496 -18.99 -31.13 -2.28
N LEU A 497 -19.19 -31.31 -0.97
CA LEU A 497 -18.60 -32.40 -0.19
C LEU A 497 -19.28 -33.76 -0.45
N GLY A 498 -20.33 -33.80 -1.28
CA GLY A 498 -20.99 -35.03 -1.72
C GLY A 498 -22.21 -35.44 -0.90
N LEU A 499 -22.78 -34.54 -0.08
CA LEU A 499 -24.04 -34.81 0.61
C LEU A 499 -25.18 -34.95 -0.42
N GLN A 500 -26.01 -35.97 -0.26
CA GLN A 500 -27.11 -36.24 -1.20
C GLN A 500 -28.06 -35.05 -1.30
N ARG A 501 -28.44 -34.71 -2.54
CA ARG A 501 -29.32 -33.57 -2.85
C ARG A 501 -30.65 -33.64 -2.11
N SER A 502 -31.23 -34.83 -1.96
CA SER A 502 -32.48 -35.06 -1.23
C SER A 502 -32.39 -34.61 0.24
N ILE A 503 -31.25 -34.80 0.89
CA ILE A 503 -31.02 -34.37 2.28
C ILE A 503 -30.91 -32.85 2.35
N ILE A 504 -30.24 -32.23 1.37
CA ILE A 504 -30.07 -30.77 1.28
C ILE A 504 -31.41 -30.09 1.02
N GLU A 505 -32.22 -30.63 0.12
CA GLU A 505 -33.56 -30.12 -0.19
C GLU A 505 -34.49 -30.22 1.01
N HIS A 506 -34.43 -31.34 1.75
CA HIS A 506 -35.19 -31.50 2.99
C HIS A 506 -34.75 -30.49 4.06
N ALA A 507 -33.43 -30.36 4.30
CA ALA A 507 -32.89 -29.41 5.27
C ALA A 507 -33.17 -27.94 4.90
N ARG A 508 -33.24 -27.61 3.61
CA ARG A 508 -33.62 -26.26 3.14
C ARG A 508 -35.09 -25.93 3.47
N GLY A 509 -35.95 -26.94 3.50
CA GLY A 509 -37.36 -26.79 3.90
C GLY A 509 -37.57 -26.56 5.40
N GLU A 510 -36.60 -26.94 6.23
CA GLU A 510 -36.62 -26.75 7.70
C GLU A 510 -36.12 -25.36 8.15
N VAL A 511 -35.50 -24.59 7.25
CA VAL A 511 -35.07 -23.22 7.54
C VAL A 511 -36.30 -22.30 7.62
N SER A 512 -36.39 -21.49 8.67
CA SER A 512 -37.53 -20.60 8.91
C SER A 512 -37.77 -19.64 7.72
N GLU A 513 -39.03 -19.27 7.47
CA GLU A 513 -39.35 -18.30 6.40
C GLU A 513 -38.65 -16.95 6.62
N GLU A 514 -38.41 -16.57 7.87
CA GLU A 514 -37.78 -15.30 8.22
C GLU A 514 -36.28 -15.32 7.87
N ASP A 515 -35.59 -16.43 8.15
CA ASP A 515 -34.19 -16.65 7.74
C ASP A 515 -34.05 -16.71 6.22
N GLN A 516 -35.01 -17.33 5.51
CA GLN A 516 -35.03 -17.35 4.05
C GLN A 516 -35.22 -15.95 3.44
N ARG A 517 -36.04 -15.09 4.06
CA ARG A 517 -36.21 -13.69 3.65
C ARG A 517 -34.93 -12.88 3.86
N VAL A 518 -34.24 -13.07 4.99
CA VAL A 518 -32.95 -12.41 5.26
C VAL A 518 -31.87 -12.86 4.26
N GLU A 519 -31.73 -14.16 4.01
CA GLU A 519 -30.75 -14.69 3.05
C GLU A 519 -31.05 -14.26 1.59
N SER A 520 -32.32 -14.20 1.19
CA SER A 520 -32.69 -13.70 -0.15
C SER A 520 -32.44 -12.21 -0.31
N MET A 521 -32.66 -11.41 0.74
CA MET A 521 -32.29 -9.99 0.75
C MET A 521 -30.77 -9.82 0.61
N ILE A 522 -29.97 -10.58 1.38
CA ILE A 522 -28.50 -10.59 1.27
C ILE A 522 -28.06 -10.96 -0.15
N ALA A 523 -28.70 -11.97 -0.74
CA ALA A 523 -28.38 -12.42 -2.09
C ALA A 523 -28.58 -11.34 -3.15
N SER A 524 -29.71 -10.62 -3.08
CA SER A 524 -30.01 -9.51 -4.00
C SER A 524 -29.06 -8.33 -3.82
N LEU A 525 -28.63 -8.04 -2.60
CA LEU A 525 -27.68 -6.96 -2.29
C LEU A 525 -26.29 -7.24 -2.86
N GLU A 526 -25.83 -8.49 -2.75
CA GLU A 526 -24.54 -8.92 -3.30
C GLU A 526 -24.55 -8.85 -4.83
N GLU A 527 -25.63 -9.27 -5.48
CA GLU A 527 -25.79 -9.19 -6.95
C GLU A 527 -25.79 -7.74 -7.44
N ASN A 528 -26.56 -6.86 -6.79
CA ASN A 528 -26.57 -5.44 -7.09
C ASN A 528 -25.18 -4.80 -6.91
N ARG A 529 -24.44 -5.19 -5.87
CA ARG A 529 -23.09 -4.70 -5.61
C ARG A 529 -22.10 -5.17 -6.67
N LEU A 530 -22.10 -6.46 -7.01
CA LEU A 530 -21.21 -7.01 -8.05
C LEU A 530 -21.45 -6.32 -9.39
N THR A 531 -22.71 -6.00 -9.69
CA THR A 531 -23.09 -5.27 -10.89
C THR A 531 -22.57 -3.83 -10.82
N ALA A 532 -22.79 -3.13 -9.70
CA ALA A 532 -22.29 -1.76 -9.51
C ALA A 532 -20.75 -1.67 -9.52
N GLU A 533 -20.04 -2.66 -8.98
CA GLU A 533 -18.57 -2.71 -8.96
C GLU A 533 -18.02 -2.97 -10.36
N SER A 534 -18.64 -3.88 -11.13
CA SER A 534 -18.34 -4.13 -12.54
C SER A 534 -18.58 -2.89 -13.41
N GLU A 535 -19.71 -2.21 -13.20
CA GLU A 535 -20.03 -0.95 -13.87
C GLU A 535 -19.01 0.15 -13.52
N ARG A 536 -18.60 0.26 -12.26
CA ARG A 536 -17.59 1.23 -11.82
C ARG A 536 -16.22 0.97 -12.47
N GLN A 537 -15.78 -0.28 -12.50
CA GLN A 537 -14.52 -0.66 -13.16
C GLN A 537 -14.57 -0.41 -14.66
N SER A 538 -15.71 -0.71 -15.30
CA SER A 538 -15.93 -0.42 -16.72
C SER A 538 -15.94 1.08 -16.99
N ALA A 539 -16.57 1.88 -16.14
CA ALA A 539 -16.54 3.34 -16.26
C ALA A 539 -15.13 3.92 -16.08
N GLU A 540 -14.35 3.39 -15.14
CA GLU A 540 -12.97 3.81 -14.89
C GLU A 540 -12.04 3.47 -16.06
N SER A 541 -12.17 2.28 -16.65
CA SER A 541 -11.42 1.88 -17.84
C SER A 541 -11.78 2.72 -19.07
N LEU A 542 -13.08 2.97 -19.31
CA LEU A 542 -13.53 3.90 -20.35
C LEU A 542 -12.99 5.31 -20.12
N ARG A 543 -12.93 5.78 -18.87
CA ARG A 543 -12.41 7.12 -18.57
C ARG A 543 -10.92 7.24 -18.93
N LEU A 544 -10.12 6.24 -18.55
CA LEU A 544 -8.69 6.18 -18.90
C LEU A 544 -8.48 6.10 -20.42
N GLU A 545 -9.31 5.33 -21.12
CA GLU A 545 -9.25 5.25 -22.58
C GLU A 545 -9.61 6.58 -23.24
N MET A 546 -10.63 7.28 -22.73
CA MET A 546 -11.01 8.62 -23.20
C MET A 546 -9.93 9.67 -22.95
N GLU A 547 -9.26 9.64 -21.79
CA GLU A 547 -8.10 10.49 -21.51
C GLU A 547 -6.96 10.23 -22.51
N ARG A 548 -6.67 8.96 -22.80
CA ARG A 548 -5.66 8.56 -23.79
C ARG A 548 -6.01 9.00 -25.21
N LEU A 549 -7.27 8.85 -25.62
CA LEU A 549 -7.74 9.32 -26.93
C LEU A 549 -7.67 10.84 -27.05
N ARG A 550 -8.05 11.58 -25.99
CA ARG A 550 -7.94 13.04 -25.95
C ARG A 550 -6.50 13.49 -26.13
N ALA A 551 -5.57 12.92 -25.38
CA ALA A 551 -4.15 13.26 -25.49
C ALA A 551 -3.61 12.98 -26.92
N LYS A 552 -4.04 11.87 -27.53
CA LYS A 552 -3.67 11.55 -28.92
C LYS A 552 -4.24 12.57 -29.92
N HIS A 553 -5.51 12.94 -29.79
CA HIS A 553 -6.14 13.93 -30.66
C HIS A 553 -5.55 15.34 -30.49
N GLU A 554 -5.20 15.74 -29.28
CA GLU A 554 -4.51 17.02 -29.03
C GLU A 554 -3.14 17.04 -29.72
N ALA A 555 -2.37 15.95 -29.63
CA ALA A 555 -1.08 15.83 -30.31
C ALA A 555 -1.24 15.84 -31.84
N GLU A 556 -2.25 15.17 -32.39
CA GLU A 556 -2.56 15.21 -33.83
C GLU A 556 -2.99 16.62 -34.27
N ARG A 557 -3.77 17.34 -33.46
CA ARG A 557 -4.20 18.70 -33.74
C ARG A 557 -3.02 19.67 -33.76
N GLN A 558 -2.12 19.57 -32.78
CA GLN A 558 -0.89 20.38 -32.74
C GLN A 558 -0.02 20.13 -33.97
N ARG A 559 0.19 18.86 -34.35
CA ARG A 559 0.94 18.51 -35.58
C ARG A 559 0.28 19.09 -36.83
N PHE A 560 -1.04 19.05 -36.91
CA PHE A 560 -1.78 19.62 -38.03
C PHE A 560 -1.65 21.16 -38.08
N GLU A 561 -1.73 21.83 -36.93
CA GLU A 561 -1.52 23.28 -36.83
C GLU A 561 -0.10 23.67 -37.25
N GLU A 562 0.94 22.97 -36.79
CA GLU A 562 2.33 23.20 -37.20
C GLU A 562 2.54 22.99 -38.71
N GLN A 563 1.93 21.93 -39.29
CA GLN A 563 2.01 21.68 -40.72
C GLN A 563 1.30 22.76 -41.54
N LYS A 564 0.15 23.23 -41.06
CA LYS A 564 -0.61 24.32 -41.68
C LYS A 564 0.17 25.62 -41.65
N GLU A 565 0.82 25.96 -40.53
CA GLU A 565 1.62 27.16 -40.39
C GLU A 565 2.83 27.13 -41.33
N LYS A 566 3.57 26.01 -41.38
CA LYS A 566 4.68 25.81 -42.32
C LYS A 566 4.25 25.93 -43.79
N LEU A 567 3.07 25.41 -44.14
CA LEU A 567 2.50 25.54 -45.49
C LEU A 567 2.15 27.00 -45.82
N LEU A 568 1.57 27.73 -44.87
CA LEU A 568 1.25 29.15 -45.04
C LEU A 568 2.50 30.02 -45.16
N GLU A 569 3.55 29.75 -44.38
CA GLU A 569 4.83 30.43 -44.49
C GLU A 569 5.46 30.21 -45.87
N LYS A 570 5.54 28.95 -46.34
CA LYS A 570 6.03 28.64 -47.69
C LYS A 570 5.22 29.33 -48.78
N ALA A 571 3.89 29.29 -48.69
CA ALA A 571 3.02 29.96 -49.65
C ALA A 571 3.22 31.48 -49.66
N ASN A 572 3.42 32.09 -48.50
CA ASN A 572 3.71 33.53 -48.38
C ASN A 572 5.09 33.88 -48.94
N GLU A 573 6.09 33.04 -48.74
CA GLU A 573 7.44 33.25 -49.25
C GLU A 573 7.46 33.10 -50.79
N GLU A 574 6.80 32.08 -51.33
CA GLU A 574 6.60 31.91 -52.77
C GLU A 574 5.84 33.10 -53.38
N ALA A 575 4.78 33.57 -52.73
CA ALA A 575 4.03 34.74 -53.17
C ALA A 575 4.89 36.02 -53.14
N ARG A 576 5.68 36.25 -52.09
CA ARG A 576 6.61 37.39 -52.00
C ARG A 576 7.68 37.33 -53.10
N ASN A 577 8.24 36.16 -53.34
CA ASN A 577 9.24 35.95 -54.40
C ASN A 577 8.63 36.19 -55.79
N ALA A 578 7.41 35.72 -56.04
CA ALA A 578 6.69 35.98 -57.28
C ALA A 578 6.42 37.47 -57.49
N VAL A 579 5.95 38.18 -56.46
CA VAL A 579 5.73 39.64 -56.52
C VAL A 579 7.03 40.40 -56.72
N ALA A 580 8.11 40.02 -56.04
CA ALA A 580 9.43 40.66 -56.20
C ALA A 580 10.00 40.45 -57.60
N LYS A 581 9.81 39.25 -58.18
CA LYS A 581 10.21 38.95 -59.56
C LYS A 581 9.41 39.78 -60.56
N ALA A 582 8.07 39.81 -60.42
CA ALA A 582 7.19 40.63 -61.24
C ALA A 582 7.54 42.12 -61.17
N LYS A 583 7.89 42.63 -59.97
CA LYS A 583 8.29 44.03 -59.80
C LYS A 583 9.62 44.36 -60.49
N ARG A 584 10.61 43.46 -60.44
CA ARG A 584 11.88 43.63 -61.18
C ARG A 584 11.66 43.62 -62.69
N GLU A 585 10.89 42.66 -63.20
CA GLU A 585 10.56 42.57 -64.62
C GLU A 585 9.81 43.84 -65.10
N ALA A 586 8.88 44.36 -64.29
CA ALA A 586 8.20 45.61 -64.58
C ALA A 586 9.15 46.83 -64.57
N GLU A 587 10.08 46.92 -63.60
CA GLU A 587 11.08 48.00 -63.54
C GLU A 587 12.06 47.95 -64.73
N GLU A 588 12.48 46.76 -65.16
CA GLU A 588 13.31 46.57 -66.37
C GLU A 588 12.57 47.02 -67.63
N ILE A 589 11.30 46.61 -67.81
CA ILE A 589 10.47 47.04 -68.95
C ILE A 589 10.27 48.57 -68.93
N ILE A 590 10.03 49.18 -67.77
CA ILE A 590 9.89 50.64 -67.63
C ILE A 590 11.21 51.35 -67.98
N ALA A 591 12.36 50.81 -67.56
CA ALA A 591 13.67 51.36 -67.89
C ALA A 591 13.95 51.28 -69.41
N GLU A 592 13.60 50.16 -70.03
CA GLU A 592 13.72 49.94 -71.48
C GLU A 592 12.81 50.90 -72.26
N LEU A 593 11.57 51.11 -71.80
CA LEU A 593 10.63 52.09 -72.35
C LEU A 593 11.13 53.53 -72.22
N ARG A 594 11.72 53.90 -71.07
CA ARG A 594 12.31 55.24 -70.87
C ARG A 594 13.50 55.47 -71.80
N LYS A 595 14.34 54.45 -72.00
CA LYS A 595 15.48 54.52 -72.91
C LYS A 595 15.02 54.68 -74.37
N LEU A 596 14.04 53.89 -74.80
CA LEU A 596 13.41 54.01 -76.12
C LEU A 596 12.77 55.39 -76.34
N ALA A 597 12.09 55.94 -75.32
CA ALA A 597 11.49 57.28 -75.39
C ALA A 597 12.54 58.42 -75.45
N MET A 598 13.75 58.20 -74.92
CA MET A 598 14.87 59.15 -74.99
C MET A 598 15.64 59.06 -76.32
N GLU A 599 15.78 57.87 -76.89
CA GLU A 599 16.53 57.65 -78.14
C GLU A 599 15.68 57.96 -79.40
N GLU A 600 14.36 57.73 -79.38
CA GLU A 600 13.43 58.05 -80.47
C GLU A 600 12.53 59.25 -80.11
N GLY A 601 13.05 60.46 -80.29
CA GLY A 601 12.29 61.71 -80.09
C GLY A 601 11.00 61.77 -80.92
N ALA A 602 9.87 62.06 -80.24
CA ALA A 602 8.56 62.49 -80.75
C ALA A 602 7.86 61.68 -81.88
N SER A 603 8.39 60.54 -82.32
CA SER A 603 7.68 59.61 -83.23
C SER A 603 7.76 58.16 -82.78
N VAL A 604 7.30 57.89 -81.55
CA VAL A 604 7.13 56.51 -81.08
C VAL A 604 5.93 55.91 -81.82
N LYS A 605 6.16 54.86 -82.63
CA LYS A 605 5.09 54.11 -83.31
C LYS A 605 4.15 53.49 -82.28
N GLU A 606 2.88 53.85 -82.33
CA GLU A 606 1.80 53.46 -81.39
C GLU A 606 1.76 51.93 -81.13
N HIS A 607 2.12 51.11 -82.12
CA HIS A 607 2.20 49.65 -81.99
C HIS A 607 3.25 49.15 -80.99
N LYS A 608 4.41 49.80 -80.85
CA LYS A 608 5.45 49.38 -79.88
C LYS A 608 5.07 49.73 -78.43
N LEU A 609 4.36 50.84 -78.25
CA LEU A 609 3.81 51.27 -76.96
C LEU A 609 2.70 50.31 -76.49
N ILE A 610 1.85 49.83 -77.40
CA ILE A 610 0.82 48.83 -77.11
C ILE A 610 1.46 47.48 -76.73
N GLU A 611 2.52 47.05 -77.43
CA GLU A 611 3.25 45.82 -77.12
C GLU A 611 3.92 45.84 -75.75
N ALA A 612 4.54 46.97 -75.39
CA ALA A 612 5.17 47.12 -74.09
C ALA A 612 4.15 47.21 -72.95
N ARG A 613 3.00 47.86 -73.19
CA ARG A 613 1.88 47.90 -72.23
C ARG A 613 1.27 46.52 -72.01
N ARG A 614 1.15 45.72 -73.08
CA ARG A 614 0.72 44.32 -73.01
C ARG A 614 1.70 43.43 -72.23
N LYS A 615 3.01 43.60 -72.42
CA LYS A 615 4.02 42.88 -71.63
C LYS A 615 3.98 43.27 -70.14
N LEU A 616 3.65 44.52 -69.83
CA LEU A 616 3.50 45.00 -68.45
C LEU A 616 2.23 44.45 -67.79
N ASP A 617 1.13 44.33 -68.54
CA ASP A 617 -0.11 43.68 -68.09
C ASP A 617 0.07 42.15 -67.93
N GLU A 618 0.91 41.51 -68.75
CA GLU A 618 1.27 40.09 -68.63
C GLU A 618 2.23 39.80 -67.45
N ALA A 619 3.03 40.78 -67.01
CA ALA A 619 3.94 40.68 -65.86
C ALA A 619 3.28 41.01 -64.51
N ALA A 620 2.10 41.64 -64.51
CA ALA A 620 1.32 41.79 -63.29
C ALA A 620 0.87 40.39 -62.81
N PRO A 621 1.11 40.00 -61.54
CA PRO A 621 0.62 38.73 -61.05
C PRO A 621 -0.90 38.74 -61.15
N GLU A 622 -1.46 37.94 -62.06
CA GLU A 622 -2.89 37.64 -62.05
C GLU A 622 -3.22 37.14 -60.64
N ALA A 623 -4.00 37.92 -59.89
CA ALA A 623 -4.68 37.43 -58.70
C ALA A 623 -5.76 36.44 -59.14
N LYS A 624 -5.32 35.28 -59.63
CA LYS A 624 -6.14 34.07 -59.72
C LYS A 624 -6.36 33.62 -58.29
N GLY A 625 -7.40 34.16 -57.66
CA GLY A 625 -8.06 33.49 -56.54
C GLY A 625 -8.27 32.02 -56.91
N PRO A 626 -8.20 31.09 -55.94
CA PRO A 626 -8.11 29.66 -56.22
C PRO A 626 -9.22 29.26 -57.19
N LYS A 627 -8.82 28.88 -58.41
CA LYS A 627 -9.70 28.25 -59.38
C LYS A 627 -10.17 26.96 -58.73
N ARG A 628 -11.38 26.97 -58.16
CA ARG A 628 -12.11 25.72 -57.92
C ARG A 628 -12.15 25.00 -59.26
N ALA A 629 -11.56 23.82 -59.30
CA ALA A 629 -11.62 22.94 -60.45
C ALA A 629 -13.11 22.77 -60.83
N LYS A 630 -13.51 23.29 -61.99
CA LYS A 630 -14.77 22.90 -62.61
C LYS A 630 -14.58 21.49 -63.13
N PRO A 631 -15.35 20.48 -62.66
CA PRO A 631 -15.43 19.23 -63.37
C PRO A 631 -16.09 19.49 -64.73
N SER A 632 -15.45 18.98 -65.78
CA SER A 632 -16.02 18.88 -67.11
C SER A 632 -17.31 18.07 -67.04
N GLY A 633 -18.42 18.69 -67.39
CA GLY A 633 -19.71 18.03 -67.42
C GLY A 633 -20.81 19.02 -67.71
N ALA A 634 -20.84 19.55 -68.93
CA ALA A 634 -22.05 20.21 -69.42
C ALA A 634 -23.16 19.15 -69.57
N ALA A 635 -23.99 19.02 -68.53
CA ALA A 635 -25.30 18.40 -68.64
C ALA A 635 -26.37 19.50 -68.60
N LYS A 636 -27.34 19.38 -69.49
CA LYS A 636 -28.41 20.35 -69.82
C LYS A 636 -29.17 20.82 -68.57
N PRO A 637 -29.78 22.03 -68.58
CA PRO A 637 -30.55 22.53 -67.45
C PRO A 637 -31.77 21.63 -67.22
N GLN A 638 -31.71 20.78 -66.19
CA GLN A 638 -32.86 20.04 -65.70
C GLN A 638 -33.57 20.92 -64.68
N LYS A 639 -34.88 21.10 -64.86
CA LYS A 639 -35.73 21.85 -63.92
C LYS A 639 -35.86 21.05 -62.63
N ILE A 640 -35.12 21.46 -61.62
CA ILE A 640 -35.27 20.98 -60.24
C ILE A 640 -36.62 21.48 -59.71
N GLY A 641 -37.38 20.63 -59.02
CA GLY A 641 -38.64 21.00 -58.38
C GLY A 641 -38.76 20.50 -56.93
N PRO A 642 -39.79 20.96 -56.18
CA PRO A 642 -40.04 20.46 -54.83
C PRO A 642 -40.32 18.95 -54.82
N GLY A 643 -39.60 18.22 -53.96
CA GLY A 643 -39.67 16.76 -53.80
C GLY A 643 -38.57 15.99 -54.50
N ASP A 644 -37.69 16.66 -55.25
CA ASP A 644 -36.56 16.04 -55.93
C ASP A 644 -35.36 15.84 -54.98
N GLU A 645 -34.62 14.75 -55.19
CA GLU A 645 -33.37 14.48 -54.46
C GLU A 645 -32.20 15.12 -55.22
N VAL A 646 -31.50 16.05 -54.56
CA VAL A 646 -30.43 16.87 -55.13
C VAL A 646 -29.11 16.70 -54.36
N MET A 647 -27.99 16.78 -55.07
CA MET A 647 -26.65 16.90 -54.50
C MET A 647 -26.34 18.37 -54.29
N VAL A 648 -25.94 18.77 -53.07
CA VAL A 648 -25.49 20.13 -52.79
C VAL A 648 -23.97 20.19 -52.86
N TYR A 649 -23.42 20.91 -53.83
CA TYR A 649 -21.99 20.89 -54.09
C TYR A 649 -21.17 21.59 -53.01
N SER A 650 -21.64 22.73 -52.48
CA SER A 650 -20.93 23.43 -51.40
C SER A 650 -20.76 22.60 -50.13
N LEU A 651 -21.67 21.67 -49.86
CA LEU A 651 -21.70 20.84 -48.65
C LEU A 651 -21.37 19.37 -48.92
N ASN A 652 -21.23 19.00 -50.20
CA ASN A 652 -21.01 17.63 -50.67
C ASN A 652 -21.97 16.61 -50.04
N GLN A 653 -23.26 16.99 -49.90
CA GLN A 653 -24.26 16.21 -49.18
C GLN A 653 -25.58 16.15 -49.97
N LYS A 654 -26.27 15.00 -49.87
CA LYS A 654 -27.57 14.78 -50.52
C LYS A 654 -28.70 15.37 -49.68
N GLY A 655 -29.65 16.01 -50.33
CA GLY A 655 -30.83 16.56 -49.70
C GLY A 655 -32.06 16.52 -50.60
N ILE A 656 -33.23 16.74 -50.00
CA ILE A 656 -34.51 16.78 -50.72
C ILE A 656 -34.98 18.22 -50.80
N VAL A 657 -35.35 18.67 -52.00
CA VAL A 657 -35.92 20.01 -52.18
C VAL A 657 -37.30 20.06 -51.52
N VAL A 658 -37.47 20.92 -50.52
CA VAL A 658 -38.74 21.07 -49.80
C VAL A 658 -39.62 22.12 -50.47
N ASP A 659 -39.02 23.22 -50.90
CA ASP A 659 -39.72 24.33 -51.54
C ASP A 659 -38.77 25.13 -52.45
N MET A 660 -39.29 25.83 -53.45
CA MET A 660 -38.52 26.68 -54.35
C MET A 660 -39.07 28.10 -54.42
N HIS A 661 -38.18 29.08 -54.32
CA HIS A 661 -38.50 30.49 -54.46
C HIS A 661 -37.50 31.17 -55.39
N GLY A 662 -37.89 31.35 -56.66
CA GLY A 662 -37.09 32.07 -57.64
C GLY A 662 -35.75 31.38 -57.91
N SER A 663 -34.64 32.04 -57.55
CA SER A 663 -33.27 31.53 -57.74
C SER A 663 -32.76 30.62 -56.61
N ASP A 664 -33.49 30.52 -55.51
CA ASP A 664 -33.09 29.76 -54.32
C ASP A 664 -34.09 28.64 -54.01
N ALA A 665 -33.59 27.48 -53.61
CA ALA A 665 -34.37 26.33 -53.15
C ALA A 665 -34.12 26.08 -51.66
N THR A 666 -35.16 25.77 -50.90
CA THR A 666 -35.01 25.29 -49.52
C THR A 666 -34.85 23.78 -49.56
N VAL A 667 -33.69 23.28 -49.14
CA VAL A 667 -33.34 21.87 -49.20
C VAL A 667 -33.12 21.30 -47.81
N GLN A 668 -33.70 20.12 -47.60
CA GLN A 668 -33.58 19.37 -46.37
C GLN A 668 -32.41 18.40 -46.48
N LEU A 669 -31.38 18.66 -45.69
CA LEU A 669 -30.19 17.83 -45.52
C LEU A 669 -30.34 17.09 -44.18
N GLY A 670 -30.91 15.88 -44.22
CA GLY A 670 -31.26 15.12 -43.01
C GLY A 670 -32.34 15.82 -42.17
N ILE A 671 -31.99 16.29 -40.98
CA ILE A 671 -32.90 17.00 -40.05
C ILE A 671 -32.89 18.54 -40.22
N LEU A 672 -31.94 19.08 -40.98
CA LEU A 672 -31.74 20.52 -41.16
C LEU A 672 -32.33 20.98 -42.50
N LYS A 673 -33.07 22.10 -42.49
CA LYS A 673 -33.56 22.77 -43.71
C LYS A 673 -32.79 24.07 -43.92
N MET A 674 -32.27 24.28 -45.12
CA MET A 674 -31.54 25.51 -45.45
C MET A 674 -31.81 25.97 -46.88
N LYS A 675 -31.64 27.28 -47.12
CA LYS A 675 -31.72 27.86 -48.47
C LYS A 675 -30.41 27.67 -49.21
N VAL A 676 -30.48 27.17 -50.43
CA VAL A 676 -29.35 26.93 -51.32
C VAL A 676 -29.71 27.45 -52.72
N ALA A 677 -28.75 28.09 -53.39
CA ALA A 677 -28.94 28.58 -54.75
C ALA A 677 -29.05 27.41 -55.75
N LEU A 678 -29.91 27.54 -56.76
CA LEU A 678 -30.14 26.47 -57.75
C LEU A 678 -28.87 26.03 -58.50
N ASP A 679 -27.92 26.94 -58.71
CA ASP A 679 -26.66 26.69 -59.42
C ASP A 679 -25.67 25.84 -58.61
N ASP A 680 -25.89 25.69 -57.29
CA ASP A 680 -25.05 24.89 -56.39
C ASP A 680 -25.64 23.49 -56.13
N MET A 681 -26.65 23.11 -56.94
CA MET A 681 -27.41 21.88 -56.79
C MET A 681 -27.51 21.11 -58.11
N GLU A 682 -27.45 19.78 -58.04
CA GLU A 682 -27.70 18.92 -59.20
C GLU A 682 -28.72 17.83 -58.85
N LEU A 683 -29.66 17.59 -59.77
CA LEU A 683 -30.68 16.56 -59.62
C LEU A 683 -30.05 15.17 -59.65
N ILE A 684 -30.13 14.43 -58.54
CA ILE A 684 -29.72 13.03 -58.48
C ILE A 684 -30.88 12.15 -58.98
N LYS A 685 -32.12 12.43 -58.54
CA LYS A 685 -33.28 11.60 -58.86
C LYS A 685 -34.57 12.42 -58.87
N ALA A 686 -35.28 12.39 -59.99
CA ALA A 686 -36.60 13.00 -60.14
C ALA A 686 -37.69 12.15 -59.45
N LYS A 687 -38.71 12.81 -58.91
CA LYS A 687 -39.86 12.16 -58.27
C LYS A 687 -40.60 11.16 -59.19
N PRO A 688 -41.03 9.98 -58.73
CA PRO A 688 -41.97 9.12 -59.46
C PRO A 688 -43.37 9.76 -59.53
N GLN A 689 -44.00 9.77 -60.71
CA GLN A 689 -45.39 10.20 -60.88
C GLN A 689 -46.35 9.15 -60.31
N GLU A 690 -47.08 9.49 -59.26
CA GLU A 690 -48.27 8.74 -58.82
C GLU A 690 -49.55 9.57 -58.99
N LYS A 691 -50.57 8.85 -59.46
CA LYS A 691 -51.86 9.32 -59.96
C LYS A 691 -52.74 9.89 -58.85
N ALA A 692 -53.46 10.96 -59.18
CA ALA A 692 -54.48 11.59 -58.36
C ALA A 692 -55.77 10.74 -58.26
N ALA A 693 -56.39 10.72 -57.08
CA ALA A 693 -57.84 10.84 -56.81
C ALA A 693 -58.13 10.67 -55.29
N PRO A 694 -59.30 11.10 -54.77
CA PRO A 694 -59.92 12.42 -54.90
C PRO A 694 -60.20 13.05 -53.51
N GLN A 695 -60.39 14.37 -53.51
CA GLN A 695 -60.84 15.16 -52.36
C GLN A 695 -62.23 14.68 -51.87
N LYS A 696 -62.37 14.45 -50.57
CA LYS A 696 -63.66 14.51 -49.87
C LYS A 696 -63.63 15.68 -48.89
N ALA A 697 -64.66 16.52 -49.01
CA ALA A 697 -64.90 17.70 -48.22
C ALA A 697 -64.94 17.37 -46.72
N SER A 698 -64.15 18.09 -45.93
CA SER A 698 -64.27 18.12 -44.49
C SER A 698 -65.33 19.14 -44.09
N SER A 699 -66.44 18.65 -43.55
CA SER A 699 -67.34 19.46 -42.72
C SER A 699 -66.62 19.80 -41.44
N SER A 700 -66.46 21.10 -41.19
CA SER A 700 -65.89 21.68 -40.00
C SER A 700 -66.67 21.31 -38.73
N LEU A 701 -66.02 20.62 -37.80
CA LEU A 701 -66.41 20.64 -36.39
C LEU A 701 -65.14 20.88 -35.56
N LYS A 702 -65.01 22.13 -35.10
CA LYS A 702 -64.04 22.54 -34.09
C LYS A 702 -64.27 21.72 -32.83
N ARG A 703 -63.26 20.97 -32.39
CA ARG A 703 -63.09 20.64 -30.98
C ARG A 703 -61.68 20.99 -30.56
N THR A 704 -61.63 21.93 -29.64
CA THR A 704 -60.49 22.40 -28.86
C THR A 704 -60.07 21.32 -27.87
N ARG A 705 -58.81 20.88 -27.95
CA ARG A 705 -57.92 20.65 -26.81
C ARG A 705 -56.53 20.38 -27.35
N ASP A 706 -55.57 21.20 -26.90
CA ASP A 706 -54.16 20.84 -26.92
C ASP A 706 -54.01 19.47 -26.26
N ASP A 707 -53.45 18.51 -26.99
CA ASP A 707 -52.45 17.59 -26.48
C ASP A 707 -51.70 16.99 -27.66
N ASN A 708 -50.37 17.00 -27.59
CA ASN A 708 -49.48 16.37 -28.55
C ASN A 708 -49.79 14.87 -28.60
N VAL A 709 -50.49 14.40 -29.62
CA VAL A 709 -50.70 12.96 -29.83
C VAL A 709 -49.35 12.33 -30.18
N ARG A 710 -48.80 11.52 -29.27
CA ARG A 710 -47.51 10.83 -29.44
C ARG A 710 -47.76 9.46 -30.08
N MET A 711 -46.83 9.00 -30.92
CA MET A 711 -46.89 7.65 -31.51
C MET A 711 -46.36 6.56 -30.55
N GLU A 712 -45.98 6.95 -29.33
CA GLU A 712 -45.36 6.07 -28.33
C GLU A 712 -46.04 6.24 -26.97
N LEU A 713 -46.31 5.12 -26.30
CA LEU A 713 -46.84 5.03 -24.95
C LEU A 713 -45.83 4.32 -24.05
N ASP A 714 -45.49 4.90 -22.89
CA ASP A 714 -44.53 4.35 -21.93
C ASP A 714 -45.23 3.89 -20.65
N LEU A 715 -45.19 2.58 -20.38
CA LEU A 715 -45.89 1.89 -19.29
C LEU A 715 -44.91 1.27 -18.29
N ARG A 716 -43.63 1.69 -18.32
CA ARG A 716 -42.61 1.15 -17.43
C ARG A 716 -42.89 1.56 -15.99
N GLY A 717 -43.11 0.57 -15.13
CA GLY A 717 -43.36 0.77 -13.70
C GLY A 717 -44.83 0.73 -13.30
N GLU A 718 -45.74 0.58 -14.26
CA GLU A 718 -47.17 0.43 -14.00
C GLU A 718 -47.56 -1.01 -13.65
N ASN A 719 -48.68 -1.16 -12.95
CA ASN A 719 -49.30 -2.46 -12.75
C ASN A 719 -50.07 -2.88 -14.02
N LEU A 720 -50.39 -4.18 -14.15
CA LEU A 720 -50.99 -4.70 -15.39
C LEU A 720 -52.41 -4.17 -15.64
N GLU A 721 -53.20 -3.91 -14.59
CA GLU A 721 -54.58 -3.46 -14.73
C GLU A 721 -54.66 -2.00 -15.17
N GLU A 722 -53.81 -1.13 -14.62
CA GLU A 722 -53.64 0.27 -15.03
C GLU A 722 -53.10 0.36 -16.46
N ALA A 723 -52.07 -0.43 -16.78
CA ALA A 723 -51.46 -0.44 -18.11
C ALA A 723 -52.45 -0.83 -19.21
N ILE A 724 -53.39 -1.74 -18.94
CA ILE A 724 -54.43 -2.11 -19.92
C ILE A 724 -55.38 -0.94 -20.20
N MET A 725 -55.77 -0.19 -19.17
CA MET A 725 -56.66 0.97 -19.34
C MET A 725 -55.97 2.11 -20.12
N GLU A 726 -54.69 2.35 -19.85
CA GLU A 726 -53.87 3.31 -20.59
C GLU A 726 -53.72 2.91 -22.06
N VAL A 727 -53.46 1.63 -22.33
CA VAL A 727 -53.33 1.10 -23.70
C VAL A 727 -54.64 1.22 -24.48
N ASP A 728 -55.78 0.90 -23.87
CA ASP A 728 -57.11 1.03 -24.50
C ASP A 728 -57.35 2.47 -24.97
N ARG A 729 -57.20 3.42 -24.04
CA ARG A 729 -57.35 4.84 -24.33
C ARG A 729 -56.38 5.33 -25.41
N PHE A 730 -55.13 4.89 -25.34
CA PHE A 730 -54.10 5.27 -26.29
C PHE A 730 -54.36 4.74 -27.70
N LEU A 731 -54.87 3.51 -27.83
CA LEU A 731 -55.21 2.91 -29.13
C LEU A 731 -56.40 3.62 -29.77
N ASP A 732 -57.40 4.02 -28.99
CA ASP A 732 -58.55 4.81 -29.47
C ASP A 732 -58.13 6.20 -29.95
N GLU A 733 -57.31 6.90 -29.16
CA GLU A 733 -56.76 8.21 -29.52
C GLU A 733 -55.88 8.12 -30.78
N SER A 734 -55.07 7.05 -30.89
CA SER A 734 -54.19 6.81 -32.03
C SER A 734 -54.95 6.44 -33.31
N PHE A 735 -56.03 5.67 -33.19
CA PHE A 735 -56.90 5.32 -34.31
C PHE A 735 -57.65 6.55 -34.83
N LEU A 736 -58.20 7.37 -33.92
CA LEU A 736 -58.85 8.64 -34.28
C LEU A 736 -57.88 9.65 -34.92
N SER A 737 -56.61 9.59 -34.53
CA SER A 737 -55.54 10.44 -35.08
C SER A 737 -54.97 9.91 -36.40
N GLY A 738 -55.40 8.73 -36.87
CA GLY A 738 -54.98 8.16 -38.15
C GLY A 738 -53.55 7.61 -38.17
N PHE A 739 -53.00 7.22 -37.02
CA PHE A 739 -51.68 6.57 -36.97
C PHE A 739 -51.76 5.15 -37.51
N GLY A 740 -50.93 4.81 -38.49
CA GLY A 740 -50.86 3.44 -39.03
C GLY A 740 -50.15 2.45 -38.10
N GLN A 741 -49.24 2.94 -37.25
CA GLN A 741 -48.49 2.13 -36.29
C GLN A 741 -48.19 2.92 -35.03
N VAL A 742 -48.18 2.24 -33.88
CA VAL A 742 -47.86 2.82 -32.57
C VAL A 742 -46.95 1.91 -31.76
N TYR A 743 -46.18 2.49 -30.86
CA TYR A 743 -45.18 1.81 -30.04
C TYR A 743 -45.59 1.81 -28.57
N ILE A 744 -45.66 0.62 -27.96
CA ILE A 744 -46.02 0.45 -26.55
C ILE A 744 -44.79 -0.07 -25.80
N ILE A 745 -44.20 0.78 -24.97
CA ILE A 745 -42.97 0.52 -24.21
C ILE A 745 -43.35 0.00 -22.82
N HIS A 746 -43.12 -1.28 -22.57
CA HIS A 746 -43.44 -1.93 -21.28
C HIS A 746 -42.19 -2.42 -20.53
N GLY A 747 -41.01 -2.26 -21.12
CA GLY A 747 -39.74 -2.70 -20.54
C GLY A 747 -39.52 -4.21 -20.61
N LYS A 748 -38.31 -4.65 -20.23
CA LYS A 748 -37.88 -6.06 -20.35
C LYS A 748 -38.17 -6.94 -19.13
N GLY A 749 -38.55 -6.36 -17.99
CA GLY A 749 -38.59 -6.93 -16.61
C GLY A 749 -38.98 -8.41 -16.45
N THR A 750 -40.05 -8.71 -15.70
CA THR A 750 -40.52 -10.11 -15.48
C THR A 750 -41.36 -10.65 -16.64
N GLY A 751 -41.61 -9.85 -17.67
CA GLY A 751 -42.41 -10.22 -18.84
C GLY A 751 -43.94 -10.22 -18.62
N VAL A 752 -44.41 -9.83 -17.43
CA VAL A 752 -45.84 -9.76 -17.08
C VAL A 752 -46.58 -8.73 -17.94
N LEU A 753 -46.09 -7.49 -17.99
CA LEU A 753 -46.69 -6.42 -18.81
C LEU A 753 -46.68 -6.78 -20.30
N ARG A 754 -45.55 -7.28 -20.83
CA ARG A 754 -45.45 -7.75 -22.23
C ARG A 754 -46.54 -8.76 -22.57
N THR A 755 -46.67 -9.80 -21.73
CA THR A 755 -47.59 -10.91 -22.00
C THR A 755 -49.04 -10.45 -21.87
N GLY A 756 -49.35 -9.63 -20.86
CA GLY A 756 -50.69 -9.10 -20.64
C GLY A 756 -51.12 -8.12 -21.75
N ILE A 757 -50.25 -7.20 -22.15
CA ILE A 757 -50.52 -6.25 -23.26
C ILE A 757 -50.71 -7.01 -24.58
N GLN A 758 -49.86 -7.98 -24.90
CA GLN A 758 -50.01 -8.78 -26.13
C GLN A 758 -51.30 -9.62 -26.14
N GLN A 759 -51.73 -10.14 -24.99
CA GLN A 759 -53.03 -10.82 -24.87
C GLN A 759 -54.20 -9.86 -25.07
N TYR A 760 -54.07 -8.63 -24.59
CA TYR A 760 -55.07 -7.57 -24.77
C TYR A 760 -55.16 -7.12 -26.23
N LEU A 761 -54.04 -6.81 -26.88
CA LEU A 761 -53.95 -6.38 -28.28
C LEU A 761 -54.55 -7.41 -29.25
N ARG A 762 -54.45 -8.72 -28.96
CA ARG A 762 -55.10 -9.78 -29.76
C ARG A 762 -56.61 -9.64 -29.87
N LYS A 763 -57.26 -9.04 -28.88
CA LYS A 763 -58.73 -8.92 -28.79
C LYS A 763 -59.23 -7.52 -29.16
N HIS A 764 -58.33 -6.56 -29.37
CA HIS A 764 -58.70 -5.16 -29.58
C HIS A 764 -59.22 -4.92 -31.00
N SER A 765 -60.34 -4.20 -31.13
CA SER A 765 -61.03 -3.97 -32.41
C SER A 765 -60.20 -3.17 -33.42
N HIS A 766 -59.42 -2.22 -32.93
CA HIS A 766 -58.62 -1.27 -33.74
C HIS A 766 -57.25 -1.79 -34.17
N VAL A 767 -56.79 -2.94 -33.65
CA VAL A 767 -55.48 -3.50 -33.97
C VAL A 767 -55.59 -4.49 -35.13
N LYS A 768 -54.75 -4.32 -36.15
CA LYS A 768 -54.63 -5.19 -37.32
C LYS A 768 -53.61 -6.30 -37.10
N SER A 769 -52.44 -5.95 -36.59
CA SER A 769 -51.31 -6.84 -36.30
C SER A 769 -50.48 -6.27 -35.16
N PHE A 770 -49.71 -7.11 -34.45
CA PHE A 770 -48.67 -6.63 -33.54
C PHE A 770 -47.45 -7.53 -33.57
N ARG A 771 -46.29 -6.96 -33.25
CA ARG A 771 -44.99 -7.65 -33.17
C ARG A 771 -44.14 -7.07 -32.05
N ASN A 772 -43.10 -7.79 -31.63
CA ASN A 772 -42.06 -7.17 -30.81
C ASN A 772 -41.27 -6.15 -31.64
N GLY A 773 -40.76 -5.11 -30.99
CA GLY A 773 -39.87 -4.15 -31.62
C GLY A 773 -38.56 -4.79 -32.10
N ASP A 774 -38.00 -4.25 -33.17
CA ASP A 774 -36.66 -4.64 -33.64
C ASP A 774 -35.56 -4.11 -32.70
N TYR A 775 -34.30 -4.51 -32.93
CA TYR A 775 -33.16 -4.07 -32.12
C TYR A 775 -33.04 -2.54 -32.03
N SER A 776 -33.38 -1.81 -33.11
CA SER A 776 -33.42 -0.35 -33.15
C SER A 776 -34.65 0.27 -32.48
N GLU A 777 -35.70 -0.51 -32.20
CA GLU A 777 -37.00 -0.06 -31.66
C GLU A 777 -37.18 -0.46 -30.18
N GLY A 778 -36.12 -0.90 -29.50
CA GLY A 778 -36.16 -1.33 -28.09
C GLY A 778 -36.32 -2.84 -27.87
N GLY A 779 -36.33 -3.63 -28.95
CA GLY A 779 -36.33 -5.09 -28.90
C GLY A 779 -37.57 -5.66 -28.19
N ILE A 780 -37.35 -6.67 -27.36
CA ILE A 780 -38.39 -7.36 -26.60
C ILE A 780 -39.09 -6.47 -25.56
N GLY A 781 -38.53 -5.28 -25.24
CA GLY A 781 -39.12 -4.34 -24.28
C GLY A 781 -40.21 -3.44 -24.86
N VAL A 782 -40.48 -3.54 -26.16
CA VAL A 782 -41.46 -2.73 -26.89
C VAL A 782 -42.34 -3.64 -27.74
N THR A 783 -43.65 -3.39 -27.73
CA THR A 783 -44.61 -4.02 -28.64
C THR A 783 -45.09 -2.97 -29.65
N VAL A 784 -44.92 -3.27 -30.94
CA VAL A 784 -45.38 -2.43 -32.05
C VAL A 784 -46.73 -2.93 -32.51
N ALA A 785 -47.75 -2.08 -32.47
CA ALA A 785 -49.11 -2.39 -32.91
C ALA A 785 -49.43 -1.63 -34.20
N GLU A 786 -49.88 -2.35 -35.23
CA GLU A 786 -50.38 -1.80 -36.49
C GLU A 786 -51.90 -1.62 -36.37
N LEU A 787 -52.40 -0.42 -36.63
CA LEU A 787 -53.82 -0.07 -36.52
C LEU A 787 -54.53 -0.29 -37.87
N LYS A 788 -55.85 -0.51 -37.82
CA LYS A 788 -56.69 -0.84 -38.99
C LYS A 788 -56.98 0.31 -39.93
#